data_AF-A0A2W1EF96-F1
#
_entry.id   AF-A0A2W1EF96-F1
#
_cell.length_a   1.000
_cell.length_b   1.000
_cell.length_c   1.000
_cell.angle_alpha   90.00
_cell.angle_beta   90.00
_cell.angle_gamma   90.00
#
_symmetry.space_group_name_H-M   'P 1'
#
loop_
_entity.id
_entity.type
_entity.pdbx_description
1 polymer ?
#
loop_
_entity_poly.entity_id
_entity_poly.type
_entity_poly.pdbx_seq_one_letter_code
_entity_poly.pdbx_strand_id
1 'polypeptide(L)'
;MNSEFARWDVGKHQYDRQWDARLPEAHAPPCALPYAFPEPFPQLSNGFQQLQLGKAPRTRTTPVVSRTRISRHGSQPNPPPTRPSSSGGEGNMIPYHNPTHTRRSESYSHPSPLDDFRKSRRWPPKGYRSEDALQPAEAEDLICAGASSFKGYSDAIANAPAGYNRFYAVMDAEHQSRTDRAPFQQQAYRDISLNMTGSSESQFPWLAHEYPCMAYAFGKSAGTTTLNYWVGKSGSSHAPMQYIGEEKPRKIKLLQILDRLQKLESGLNEDDPEELYHYLYGTLIEDPERYDEERRHIGIEQQITDLITVLSDPQWIDFSLPKNQVVAKFFDSDDQRKKQDFFHQLLLSVELYLRIHSKNHTDKAKRKLIMHLPPRITWDLAVAQRWLENMEITKTRTSSTQSTFSFELKSKNRQIEALRIFAATLKWPNMDEIEYVLEESDDKEKALEDRSADAMSWFSGIILPGRTLPWLIMNSLIDCDRDTGVALKYLTHMHQASGFQYRANTYWSSQCIVGKVLGAARGVKQIAGWIGPCIYTPDLKRTESVKVRQQESPDPILVEKDVVTMDVRTNPLGPIEEDADYPVDDYEVPMPDTEDVTDLIRMEKLRFVPVKNQSEGTRHATGPPVVFDAAISFACGGESWPMKLRYDVNFINAFPCHQGPHVLFYDYAYKAIKIDDGLVDIKDWGYQSGRTPRPTSSKSSPGKKALALRDELQKHTAHEQVTNVLAIEALGVSDNEVFARAWCAHHGHSAIVANIKETCMACAIREAYAACVSVVILTEGGIVKENDTEVYGYR
;
A
#
# COMPACT_ATOMS: atom_id res chain seq x y z
N MET A 1 19.67 -25.79 -26.16
CA MET A 1 20.22 -25.72 -24.79
C MET A 1 21.70 -25.37 -24.88
N ASN A 2 22.18 -24.41 -24.08
CA ASN A 2 23.61 -24.23 -23.79
C ASN A 2 23.81 -24.42 -22.28
N SER A 3 24.87 -25.13 -21.87
CA SER A 3 25.01 -25.69 -20.53
C SER A 3 25.74 -24.78 -19.54
N GLU A 4 25.26 -23.55 -19.33
CA GLU A 4 25.87 -22.58 -18.41
C GLU A 4 25.18 -22.47 -17.04
N PHE A 5 24.09 -23.21 -16.81
CA PHE A 5 23.34 -23.17 -15.55
C PHE A 5 23.94 -24.01 -14.40
N ALA A 6 25.01 -24.78 -14.65
CA ALA A 6 25.56 -25.74 -13.69
C ALA A 6 26.98 -25.39 -13.23
N ARG A 7 27.12 -24.39 -12.36
CA ARG A 7 28.27 -24.21 -11.46
C ARG A 7 27.86 -23.54 -10.14
N TRP A 8 27.78 -24.35 -9.09
CA TRP A 8 27.70 -23.92 -7.70
C TRP A 8 29.00 -24.39 -6.99
N ASP A 9 29.89 -23.45 -6.68
CA ASP A 9 31.22 -23.80 -6.16
C ASP A 9 31.21 -24.22 -4.68
N VAL A 10 31.71 -25.42 -4.41
CA VAL A 10 32.13 -25.87 -3.07
C VAL A 10 33.66 -25.73 -3.01
N GLY A 11 34.12 -24.62 -2.43
CA GLY A 11 35.48 -24.11 -2.70
C GLY A 11 36.65 -24.80 -1.99
N LYS A 12 37.83 -24.69 -2.61
CA LYS A 12 39.17 -24.73 -1.98
C LYS A 12 40.15 -23.88 -2.80
N HIS A 13 41.22 -23.39 -2.16
CA HIS A 13 42.07 -22.33 -2.71
C HIS A 13 42.85 -22.71 -3.98
N GLN A 14 42.87 -21.78 -4.94
CA GLN A 14 44.03 -21.21 -5.66
C GLN A 14 43.68 -20.91 -7.13
N TYR A 15 43.40 -19.64 -7.47
CA TYR A 15 43.91 -18.92 -8.66
C TYR A 15 43.34 -17.49 -8.75
N ASP A 16 43.76 -16.60 -7.85
CA ASP A 16 43.53 -15.15 -8.02
C ASP A 16 44.54 -14.55 -9.00
N ARG A 17 44.04 -13.87 -10.06
CA ARG A 17 44.55 -12.63 -10.69
C ARG A 17 44.20 -12.53 -12.18
N GLN A 18 43.00 -12.01 -12.47
CA GLN A 18 42.68 -11.01 -13.52
C GLN A 18 41.15 -10.81 -13.53
N TRP A 19 40.68 -9.72 -14.16
CA TRP A 19 39.28 -9.24 -14.16
C TRP A 19 38.80 -8.51 -12.88
N ASP A 20 39.60 -7.54 -12.42
CA ASP A 20 39.11 -6.45 -11.55
C ASP A 20 38.15 -5.54 -12.36
N ALA A 21 36.85 -5.67 -12.12
CA ALA A 21 35.82 -4.74 -12.58
C ALA A 21 34.79 -4.56 -11.45
N ARG A 22 35.04 -3.56 -10.59
CA ARG A 22 34.27 -3.36 -9.36
C ARG A 22 32.84 -2.90 -9.64
N LEU A 23 31.90 -3.83 -9.55
CA LEU A 23 30.51 -3.51 -9.19
C LEU A 23 30.44 -3.19 -7.69
N PRO A 24 29.58 -2.27 -7.23
CA PRO A 24 29.40 -2.02 -5.80
C PRO A 24 28.95 -3.28 -5.05
N GLU A 25 29.52 -3.50 -3.87
CA GLU A 25 29.02 -4.53 -2.96
C GLU A 25 27.58 -4.19 -2.55
N ALA A 26 26.67 -5.17 -2.61
CA ALA A 26 25.35 -4.99 -2.03
C ALA A 26 25.50 -4.77 -0.52
N HIS A 27 25.14 -3.57 -0.04
CA HIS A 27 25.31 -3.16 1.35
C HIS A 27 24.79 -4.25 2.30
N ALA A 28 25.57 -4.52 3.37
CA ALA A 28 25.10 -5.36 4.45
C ALA A 28 23.75 -4.82 4.97
N PRO A 29 22.74 -5.68 5.20
CA PRO A 29 21.44 -5.22 5.66
C PRO A 29 21.60 -4.46 6.98
N PRO A 30 20.92 -3.31 7.15
CA PRO A 30 20.94 -2.60 8.43
C PRO A 30 20.52 -3.54 9.56
N CYS A 31 21.23 -3.45 10.68
CA CYS A 31 21.17 -4.47 11.72
C CYS A 31 19.75 -4.73 12.22
N ALA A 32 19.35 -6.00 12.30
CA ALA A 32 18.00 -6.39 12.65
C ALA A 32 17.71 -6.11 14.14
N LEU A 33 17.13 -4.95 14.42
CA LEU A 33 16.29 -4.79 15.61
C LEU A 33 14.99 -5.59 15.39
N PRO A 34 14.64 -6.54 16.27
CA PRO A 34 13.44 -7.35 16.09
C PRO A 34 12.19 -6.50 16.31
N TYR A 35 11.42 -6.27 15.24
CA TYR A 35 10.17 -5.50 15.25
C TYR A 35 9.00 -6.30 15.87
N ALA A 36 9.12 -6.64 17.15
CA ALA A 36 7.98 -7.13 17.92
C ALA A 36 6.94 -6.01 18.10
N PHE A 37 5.72 -6.22 17.61
CA PHE A 37 4.58 -5.42 18.03
C PHE A 37 4.30 -5.71 19.52
N PRO A 38 4.11 -4.70 20.39
CA PRO A 38 3.62 -4.95 21.73
C PRO A 38 2.16 -5.43 21.68
N GLU A 39 1.90 -6.62 22.23
CA GLU A 39 0.53 -7.14 22.35
C GLU A 39 -0.34 -6.24 23.23
N PRO A 40 -1.67 -6.13 22.95
CA PRO A 40 -2.59 -5.56 23.92
C PRO A 40 -2.64 -6.43 25.19
N PHE A 41 -2.72 -5.80 26.36
CA PHE A 41 -2.62 -6.45 27.66
C PHE A 41 -3.56 -7.68 27.83
N PRO A 42 -3.07 -8.78 28.42
CA PRO A 42 -3.86 -10.01 28.57
C PRO A 42 -5.04 -9.82 29.54
N GLN A 43 -6.20 -10.36 29.16
CA GLN A 43 -7.38 -10.41 30.01
C GLN A 43 -7.17 -11.41 31.16
N LEU A 44 -7.14 -10.92 32.41
CA LEU A 44 -7.17 -11.78 33.59
C LEU A 44 -8.59 -12.24 33.89
N SER A 45 -8.86 -13.53 33.66
CA SER A 45 -10.09 -14.22 34.04
C SER A 45 -9.82 -15.30 35.08
N ASN A 46 -10.86 -15.65 35.85
CA ASN A 46 -10.88 -16.57 37.01
C ASN A 46 -10.12 -16.05 38.26
N GLY A 47 -10.72 -15.95 39.46
CA GLY A 47 -12.13 -16.11 39.85
C GLY A 47 -12.30 -16.89 41.15
N PHE A 48 -13.03 -16.35 42.13
CA PHE A 48 -13.51 -17.08 43.31
C PHE A 48 -14.86 -16.55 43.81
N GLN A 49 -15.57 -17.37 44.58
CA GLN A 49 -16.98 -17.21 44.94
C GLN A 49 -17.20 -16.48 46.29
N GLN A 50 -18.48 -16.22 46.62
CA GLN A 50 -19.02 -15.83 47.95
C GLN A 50 -18.64 -14.40 48.41
N LEU A 51 -19.56 -13.53 48.86
CA LEU A 51 -20.81 -13.75 49.62
C LEU A 51 -21.88 -12.65 49.38
N GLN A 52 -23.06 -12.83 50.00
CA GLN A 52 -24.32 -12.13 49.74
C GLN A 52 -24.52 -10.78 50.49
N LEU A 53 -25.51 -10.00 50.02
CA LEU A 53 -26.39 -9.08 50.76
C LEU A 53 -25.80 -7.77 51.36
N GLY A 54 -26.31 -6.62 50.90
CA GLY A 54 -26.11 -5.30 51.55
C GLY A 54 -26.99 -4.19 50.95
N LYS A 55 -28.04 -3.76 51.66
CA LYS A 55 -29.02 -2.78 51.16
C LYS A 55 -28.48 -1.34 51.16
N ALA A 56 -28.92 -0.55 50.18
CA ALA A 56 -28.94 0.93 50.21
C ALA A 56 -29.92 1.46 51.32
N PRO A 57 -30.10 2.78 51.60
CA PRO A 57 -29.82 3.94 50.72
C PRO A 57 -29.54 5.34 51.37
N ARG A 58 -29.58 6.39 50.51
CA ARG A 58 -30.06 7.79 50.74
C ARG A 58 -29.21 8.86 51.48
N THR A 59 -28.84 9.89 50.70
CA THR A 59 -28.94 11.35 51.00
C THR A 59 -28.01 11.95 52.09
N ARG A 60 -27.77 13.27 52.22
CA ARG A 60 -28.24 14.50 51.52
C ARG A 60 -27.23 15.68 51.71
N THR A 61 -27.39 16.74 50.90
CA THR A 61 -27.06 18.17 51.16
C THR A 61 -25.60 18.66 51.32
N THR A 62 -25.37 19.82 50.70
CA THR A 62 -24.27 20.80 50.88
C THR A 62 -24.67 21.83 51.98
N PRO A 63 -24.03 23.02 52.16
CA PRO A 63 -22.69 23.52 51.78
C PRO A 63 -21.91 24.09 53.00
N VAL A 64 -20.75 24.73 52.77
CA VAL A 64 -20.33 25.99 53.45
C VAL A 64 -19.17 26.65 52.67
N VAL A 65 -19.08 27.98 52.71
CA VAL A 65 -17.98 28.78 52.14
C VAL A 65 -17.41 29.71 53.22
N SER A 66 -16.08 29.79 53.34
CA SER A 66 -15.40 30.85 54.11
C SER A 66 -14.02 31.17 53.51
N ARG A 67 -13.56 32.42 53.69
CA ARG A 67 -12.42 33.01 52.95
C ARG A 67 -11.18 33.24 53.83
N THR A 68 -10.01 33.23 53.17
CA THR A 68 -8.80 34.06 53.44
C THR A 68 -8.12 34.06 54.81
N ARG A 69 -6.79 33.83 54.81
CA ARG A 69 -5.82 34.92 55.10
C ARG A 69 -4.42 34.67 54.54
N ILE A 70 -3.57 35.71 54.60
CA ILE A 70 -2.22 35.81 54.04
C ILE A 70 -1.22 35.97 55.21
N SER A 71 0.02 35.47 55.06
CA SER A 71 1.20 36.04 55.72
C SER A 71 2.51 35.74 54.97
N ARG A 72 3.56 36.54 55.21
CA ARG A 72 4.95 36.40 54.71
C ARG A 72 5.92 36.78 55.84
N HIS A 73 7.11 36.19 55.92
CA HIS A 73 8.27 36.74 56.67
C HIS A 73 9.63 36.19 56.15
N GLY A 74 10.71 36.95 56.38
CA GLY A 74 12.14 36.53 56.33
C GLY A 74 12.82 36.84 57.68
N SER A 75 14.15 36.92 57.87
CA SER A 75 15.30 36.98 56.93
C SER A 75 16.68 36.79 57.67
N GLN A 76 17.74 36.27 57.00
CA GLN A 76 19.21 36.51 57.26
C GLN A 76 19.83 36.07 58.64
N PRO A 77 21.18 36.09 58.90
CA PRO A 77 22.41 36.25 58.05
C PRO A 77 23.52 35.15 58.23
N ASN A 78 24.72 35.32 57.59
CA ASN A 78 25.86 34.34 57.45
C ASN A 78 27.01 34.56 58.53
N PRO A 79 28.37 34.28 58.42
CA PRO A 79 29.32 34.06 57.27
C PRO A 79 30.30 32.79 57.18
N PRO A 80 31.60 32.69 57.65
CA PRO A 80 32.72 31.93 56.96
C PRO A 80 33.46 30.88 57.88
N PRO A 81 34.75 30.39 57.72
CA PRO A 81 35.85 30.60 56.72
C PRO A 81 36.80 29.39 56.28
N THR A 82 37.63 29.65 55.25
CA THR A 82 39.02 29.18 54.88
C THR A 82 39.60 27.72 54.99
N ARG A 83 39.86 27.13 53.79
CA ARG A 83 41.10 26.53 53.18
C ARG A 83 42.20 25.75 53.97
N PRO A 84 42.91 24.81 53.29
CA PRO A 84 44.31 25.07 52.85
C PRO A 84 44.61 24.73 51.37
N SER A 85 45.87 24.78 50.90
CA SER A 85 46.22 24.69 49.45
C SER A 85 47.65 24.24 49.09
N SER A 86 47.78 23.61 47.90
CA SER A 86 48.94 23.59 46.98
C SER A 86 48.43 23.18 45.57
N SER A 87 49.11 23.34 44.45
CA SER A 87 50.46 23.86 44.12
C SER A 87 50.38 25.12 43.22
N GLY A 88 51.52 25.63 42.73
CA GLY A 88 51.59 26.83 41.88
C GLY A 88 52.43 26.65 40.61
N GLY A 89 52.27 27.59 39.67
CA GLY A 89 52.99 27.68 38.40
C GLY A 89 52.36 28.74 37.49
N GLU A 90 53.19 29.57 36.85
CA GLU A 90 52.77 30.64 35.93
C GLU A 90 52.64 30.11 34.48
N GLY A 91 51.91 30.72 33.55
CA GLY A 91 51.10 31.94 33.63
C GLY A 91 50.36 32.23 32.30
N ASN A 92 49.74 33.41 32.20
CA ASN A 92 49.15 34.03 30.99
C ASN A 92 48.45 33.14 29.93
N MET A 93 47.11 33.05 30.00
CA MET A 93 46.25 33.56 28.91
C MET A 93 44.78 33.72 29.34
N ILE A 94 44.00 34.48 28.56
CA ILE A 94 42.60 34.83 28.84
C ILE A 94 41.67 33.72 28.33
N PRO A 95 40.73 33.18 29.14
CA PRO A 95 39.74 32.22 28.66
C PRO A 95 38.65 32.91 27.81
N TYR A 96 38.48 32.47 26.57
CA TYR A 96 37.24 32.67 25.83
C TYR A 96 36.10 31.86 26.46
N HIS A 97 34.90 32.43 26.51
CA HIS A 97 33.71 31.73 26.98
C HIS A 97 32.97 31.07 25.80
N ASN A 98 33.20 29.78 25.57
CA ASN A 98 32.33 29.01 24.67
C ASN A 98 30.96 28.79 25.33
N PRO A 99 29.83 29.08 24.65
CA PRO A 99 28.53 28.56 25.05
C PRO A 99 28.45 27.06 24.73
N THR A 100 27.88 26.28 25.63
CA THR A 100 27.76 24.82 25.46
C THR A 100 26.65 24.46 24.47
N HIS A 101 27.00 23.85 23.33
CA HIS A 101 26.02 23.25 22.42
C HIS A 101 25.35 22.05 23.11
N THR A 102 24.05 22.14 23.39
CA THR A 102 23.27 20.99 23.86
C THR A 102 22.99 20.05 22.69
N ARG A 103 23.62 18.88 22.67
CA ARG A 103 23.31 17.80 21.71
C ARG A 103 21.82 17.47 21.78
N ARG A 104 21.06 17.85 20.75
CA ARG A 104 19.64 17.45 20.58
C ARG A 104 19.47 16.07 19.95
N SER A 105 20.56 15.50 19.44
CA SER A 105 20.57 14.33 18.55
C SER A 105 20.17 13.00 19.19
N GLU A 106 20.03 12.94 20.52
CA GLU A 106 19.53 11.75 21.24
C GLU A 106 18.01 11.82 21.52
N SER A 107 17.32 12.89 21.07
CA SER A 107 15.90 13.15 21.36
C SER A 107 14.92 12.69 20.28
N TYR A 108 15.37 12.04 19.20
CA TYR A 108 14.58 11.85 17.97
C TYR A 108 13.52 10.74 18.01
N SER A 109 13.40 9.98 19.10
CA SER A 109 12.50 8.81 19.21
C SER A 109 11.01 9.11 19.42
N HIS A 110 10.65 10.36 19.74
CA HIS A 110 9.27 10.72 20.10
C HIS A 110 8.72 11.86 19.23
N PRO A 111 7.55 11.69 18.59
CA PRO A 111 6.92 12.74 17.81
C PRO A 111 6.29 13.80 18.72
N SER A 112 6.91 14.97 18.79
CA SER A 112 6.23 16.18 19.28
C SER A 112 5.23 16.68 18.23
N PRO A 113 4.00 17.06 18.59
CA PRO A 113 3.04 17.63 17.65
C PRO A 113 3.60 18.87 16.95
N LEU A 114 3.33 19.03 15.65
CA LEU A 114 3.80 20.20 14.90
C LEU A 114 3.25 21.52 15.47
N ASP A 115 2.09 21.50 16.14
CA ASP A 115 1.47 22.68 16.78
C ASP A 115 2.38 23.41 17.79
N ASP A 116 3.22 22.68 18.53
CA ASP A 116 4.19 23.27 19.47
C ASP A 116 5.39 23.93 18.74
N PHE A 117 5.67 23.50 17.51
CA PHE A 117 6.81 23.95 16.71
C PHE A 117 6.45 25.03 15.67
N ARG A 118 5.21 25.04 15.16
CA ARG A 118 4.62 26.10 14.29
C ARG A 118 4.82 27.52 14.82
N LYS A 119 4.90 27.69 16.15
CA LYS A 119 5.05 29.00 16.82
C LYS A 119 6.46 29.24 17.40
N SER A 120 7.39 28.30 17.26
CA SER A 120 8.69 28.34 17.96
C SER A 120 9.93 28.19 17.07
N ARG A 121 9.87 27.54 15.90
CA ARG A 121 10.94 27.68 14.88
C ARG A 121 10.91 29.10 14.31
N ARG A 122 12.09 29.68 14.10
CA ARG A 122 12.27 31.00 13.49
C ARG A 122 13.40 30.89 12.47
N TRP A 123 13.27 31.65 11.39
CA TRP A 123 14.28 31.82 10.36
C TRP A 123 14.47 33.33 10.13
N PRO A 124 15.70 33.88 10.02
CA PRO A 124 17.01 33.26 10.32
C PRO A 124 17.10 32.52 11.68
N PRO A 125 17.98 31.50 11.80
CA PRO A 125 18.26 30.84 13.07
C PRO A 125 18.79 31.80 14.14
N LYS A 126 18.60 31.48 15.43
CA LYS A 126 19.08 32.34 16.52
C LYS A 126 20.60 32.48 16.51
N GLY A 127 21.08 33.69 16.27
CA GLY A 127 22.51 34.02 16.19
C GLY A 127 22.94 34.44 14.79
N TYR A 128 22.16 34.07 13.78
CA TYR A 128 22.38 34.40 12.37
C TYR A 128 21.43 35.51 11.90
N ARG A 129 21.79 36.11 10.77
CA ARG A 129 21.03 37.08 9.98
C ARG A 129 20.77 36.51 8.59
N SER A 130 20.06 37.27 7.75
CA SER A 130 19.89 36.95 6.33
C SER A 130 21.22 36.96 5.56
N GLU A 131 22.12 37.91 5.88
CA GLU A 131 23.41 38.04 5.19
C GLU A 131 24.49 37.03 5.63
N ASP A 132 24.19 36.14 6.58
CA ASP A 132 25.10 35.11 7.06
C ASP A 132 24.91 33.79 6.27
N ALA A 133 25.88 32.88 6.35
CA ALA A 133 25.79 31.52 5.81
C ALA A 133 26.08 30.46 6.87
N LEU A 134 25.43 29.29 6.75
CA LEU A 134 25.63 28.13 7.61
C LEU A 134 26.76 27.25 7.06
N GLN A 135 27.61 26.72 7.95
CA GLN A 135 28.56 25.68 7.58
C GLN A 135 27.85 24.34 7.34
N PRO A 136 28.36 23.41 6.52
CA PRO A 136 27.64 22.17 6.16
C PRO A 136 27.11 21.35 7.34
N ALA A 137 27.88 21.23 8.42
CA ALA A 137 27.44 20.52 9.64
C ALA A 137 26.33 21.25 10.41
N GLU A 138 26.29 22.59 10.35
CA GLU A 138 25.25 23.42 10.95
C GLU A 138 24.00 23.42 10.08
N ALA A 139 24.16 23.42 8.75
CA ALA A 139 23.08 23.30 7.79
C ALA A 139 22.32 21.97 7.97
N GLU A 140 23.02 20.84 8.09
CA GLU A 140 22.39 19.53 8.36
C GLU A 140 21.57 19.54 9.68
N ASP A 141 22.15 20.03 10.77
CA ASP A 141 21.48 20.13 12.09
C ASP A 141 20.32 21.14 12.12
N LEU A 142 20.36 22.21 11.31
CA LEU A 142 19.38 23.32 11.32
C LEU A 142 18.32 23.24 10.21
N ILE A 143 18.57 22.50 9.13
CA ILE A 143 17.70 22.40 7.95
C ILE A 143 17.15 20.98 7.81
N CYS A 144 18.02 19.96 7.71
CA CYS A 144 17.65 18.57 7.44
C CYS A 144 16.98 17.86 8.63
N ALA A 145 17.31 18.26 9.86
CA ALA A 145 16.79 17.63 11.09
C ALA A 145 15.25 17.42 11.07
N GLY A 146 14.84 16.15 10.99
CA GLY A 146 13.43 15.71 10.98
C GLY A 146 12.66 15.94 9.68
N ALA A 147 13.30 16.45 8.62
CA ALA A 147 12.70 16.60 7.30
C ALA A 147 12.43 15.24 6.63
N SER A 148 11.59 15.22 5.60
CA SER A 148 11.38 14.04 4.74
C SER A 148 12.25 14.16 3.49
N SER A 149 13.08 13.14 3.25
CA SER A 149 13.90 12.90 2.06
C SER A 149 13.57 11.52 1.49
N PHE A 150 13.66 11.35 0.17
CA PHE A 150 13.15 10.16 -0.49
C PHE A 150 14.16 9.54 -1.46
N LYS A 151 14.35 8.23 -1.36
CA LYS A 151 15.26 7.47 -2.21
C LYS A 151 14.50 6.53 -3.12
N GLY A 152 14.74 6.66 -4.42
CA GLY A 152 14.17 5.78 -5.43
C GLY A 152 15.10 4.64 -5.84
N TYR A 153 14.50 3.55 -6.29
CA TYR A 153 15.21 2.33 -6.76
C TYR A 153 14.64 1.88 -8.11
N SER A 154 15.51 1.36 -8.97
CA SER A 154 15.18 0.80 -10.29
C SER A 154 15.74 -0.61 -10.41
N ASP A 155 14.86 -1.61 -10.38
CA ASP A 155 15.22 -3.03 -10.52
C ASP A 155 14.87 -3.50 -11.94
N ALA A 156 15.87 -3.87 -12.75
CA ALA A 156 15.64 -4.51 -14.03
C ALA A 156 14.97 -5.89 -13.84
N ILE A 157 13.91 -6.17 -14.61
CA ILE A 157 13.23 -7.48 -14.56
C ILE A 157 14.14 -8.52 -15.22
N ALA A 158 14.54 -9.55 -14.47
CA ALA A 158 15.38 -10.63 -14.98
C ALA A 158 14.72 -11.30 -16.20
N ASN A 159 15.55 -11.70 -17.18
CA ASN A 159 15.14 -12.32 -18.44
C ASN A 159 14.20 -11.47 -19.33
N ALA A 160 13.94 -10.21 -18.99
CA ALA A 160 13.19 -9.28 -19.85
C ALA A 160 14.09 -8.59 -20.89
N PRO A 161 13.53 -8.02 -21.97
CA PRO A 161 14.22 -7.06 -22.81
C PRO A 161 14.65 -5.81 -22.01
N ALA A 162 15.67 -5.09 -22.49
CA ALA A 162 16.10 -3.84 -21.87
C ALA A 162 14.96 -2.80 -21.78
N GLY A 163 14.94 -2.01 -20.69
CA GLY A 163 13.88 -1.02 -20.44
C GLY A 163 12.58 -1.60 -19.89
N TYR A 164 12.64 -2.74 -19.20
CA TYR A 164 11.57 -3.33 -18.39
C TYR A 164 12.02 -3.34 -16.92
N ASN A 165 11.83 -2.22 -16.23
CA ASN A 165 12.29 -2.03 -14.85
C ASN A 165 11.09 -1.88 -13.91
N ARG A 166 11.22 -2.37 -12.68
CA ARG A 166 10.36 -2.08 -11.53
C ARG A 166 10.90 -0.85 -10.80
N PHE A 167 10.02 0.04 -10.37
CA PHE A 167 10.38 1.24 -9.63
C PHE A 167 9.81 1.21 -8.22
N TYR A 168 10.59 1.71 -7.26
CA TYR A 168 10.17 1.86 -5.87
C TYR A 168 10.67 3.20 -5.34
N ALA A 169 10.03 3.70 -4.28
CA ALA A 169 10.53 4.81 -3.48
C ALA A 169 10.36 4.50 -1.98
N VAL A 170 11.32 4.91 -1.17
CA VAL A 170 11.28 4.83 0.30
C VAL A 170 11.68 6.18 0.88
N MET A 171 11.34 6.43 2.14
CA MET A 171 11.88 7.57 2.89
C MET A 171 13.10 7.09 3.69
N ASP A 172 14.23 7.83 3.66
CA ASP A 172 15.52 7.34 4.20
C ASP A 172 15.49 6.99 5.69
N ALA A 173 14.59 7.63 6.44
CA ALA A 173 14.34 7.41 7.86
C ALA A 173 12.87 7.04 8.14
N GLU A 174 12.32 6.08 7.39
CA GLU A 174 10.97 5.53 7.66
C GLU A 174 10.90 4.91 9.07
N HIS A 175 9.81 5.22 9.77
CA HIS A 175 9.54 4.79 11.13
C HIS A 175 8.04 4.54 11.29
N GLN A 176 7.60 3.79 12.31
CA GLN A 176 6.17 3.49 12.52
C GLN A 176 5.30 4.76 12.66
N SER A 177 5.87 5.87 13.17
CA SER A 177 5.19 7.18 13.19
C SER A 177 5.30 7.96 11.87
N ARG A 178 6.35 7.73 11.07
CA ARG A 178 6.66 8.42 9.81
C ARG A 178 6.46 7.50 8.61
N THR A 179 5.20 7.15 8.37
CA THR A 179 4.79 6.39 7.18
C THR A 179 3.57 7.06 6.54
N ASP A 180 3.45 6.99 5.22
CA ASP A 180 2.30 7.49 4.45
C ASP A 180 1.16 6.47 4.35
N ARG A 181 1.42 5.19 4.63
CA ARG A 181 0.51 4.07 4.40
C ARG A 181 -0.59 3.96 5.45
N ALA A 182 -1.75 3.46 5.03
CA ALA A 182 -2.78 2.99 5.95
C ALA A 182 -2.29 1.74 6.73
N PRO A 183 -2.57 1.63 8.04
CA PRO A 183 -2.30 0.42 8.81
C PRO A 183 -3.32 -0.68 8.46
N PHE A 184 -2.86 -1.93 8.40
CA PHE A 184 -3.75 -3.09 8.32
C PHE A 184 -4.42 -3.35 9.67
N GLN A 185 -5.74 -3.14 9.76
CA GLN A 185 -6.50 -3.33 11.01
C GLN A 185 -6.69 -4.81 11.38
N GLN A 186 -6.60 -5.72 10.39
CA GLN A 186 -6.69 -7.16 10.58
C GLN A 186 -5.64 -7.89 9.74
N GLN A 187 -5.16 -9.03 10.25
CA GLN A 187 -4.12 -9.84 9.59
C GLN A 187 -4.58 -10.34 8.21
N ALA A 188 -5.87 -10.68 8.06
CA ALA A 188 -6.45 -11.10 6.77
C ALA A 188 -6.31 -10.06 5.65
N TYR A 189 -6.25 -8.77 5.97
CA TYR A 189 -6.07 -7.74 4.95
C TYR A 189 -4.64 -7.71 4.39
N ARG A 190 -3.66 -8.25 5.13
CA ARG A 190 -2.28 -8.40 4.64
C ARG A 190 -2.19 -9.39 3.48
N ASP A 191 -3.17 -10.30 3.35
CA ASP A 191 -3.19 -11.31 2.29
C ASP A 191 -3.33 -10.72 0.86
N ILE A 192 -3.53 -9.39 0.74
CA ILE A 192 -3.47 -8.62 -0.51
C ILE A 192 -2.05 -8.58 -1.14
N SER A 193 -1.02 -8.90 -0.35
CA SER A 193 0.38 -8.97 -0.77
C SER A 193 0.98 -10.32 -0.35
N LEU A 194 2.05 -10.75 -1.01
CA LEU A 194 2.70 -12.04 -0.70
C LEU A 194 4.22 -11.94 -0.81
N ASN A 195 4.93 -12.41 0.22
CA ASN A 195 6.38 -12.60 0.20
C ASN A 195 6.68 -14.10 0.05
N MET A 196 7.32 -14.47 -1.06
CA MET A 196 7.64 -15.87 -1.38
C MET A 196 8.93 -16.38 -0.70
N THR A 197 9.74 -15.54 -0.04
CA THR A 197 11.15 -15.90 0.28
C THR A 197 11.72 -15.23 1.53
N GLY A 198 10.88 -14.77 2.46
CA GLY A 198 11.31 -14.16 3.72
C GLY A 198 10.19 -14.15 4.74
N SER A 199 10.37 -13.45 5.87
CA SER A 199 9.30 -13.30 6.85
C SER A 199 8.05 -12.67 6.20
N SER A 200 6.89 -13.24 6.51
CA SER A 200 5.56 -12.71 6.16
C SER A 200 5.25 -11.36 6.82
N GLU A 201 6.04 -10.96 7.81
CA GLU A 201 5.99 -9.62 8.42
C GLU A 201 6.90 -8.59 7.73
N SER A 202 7.78 -9.04 6.83
CA SER A 202 8.71 -8.17 6.12
C SER A 202 7.99 -7.39 5.03
N GLN A 203 7.86 -6.09 5.26
CA GLN A 203 7.03 -5.20 4.45
C GLN A 203 7.81 -4.41 3.39
N PHE A 204 9.00 -4.84 2.99
CA PHE A 204 9.76 -4.16 1.93
C PHE A 204 9.11 -4.36 0.56
N PRO A 205 8.95 -3.30 -0.26
CA PRO A 205 8.12 -3.33 -1.46
C PRO A 205 8.69 -4.22 -2.59
N TRP A 206 10.00 -4.43 -2.61
CA TRP A 206 10.69 -5.31 -3.57
C TRP A 206 10.64 -6.81 -3.19
N LEU A 207 10.15 -7.15 -1.99
CA LEU A 207 9.91 -8.55 -1.58
C LEU A 207 8.52 -9.06 -1.98
N ALA A 208 7.62 -8.16 -2.40
CA ALA A 208 6.28 -8.51 -2.84
C ALA A 208 6.32 -9.25 -4.20
N HIS A 209 5.52 -10.32 -4.29
CA HIS A 209 5.35 -11.08 -5.52
C HIS A 209 4.58 -10.27 -6.57
N GLU A 210 3.50 -9.61 -6.16
CA GLU A 210 2.70 -8.75 -7.02
C GLU A 210 3.36 -7.38 -7.23
N TYR A 211 3.17 -6.80 -8.42
CA TYR A 211 3.72 -5.49 -8.77
C TYR A 211 2.67 -4.58 -9.44
N PRO A 212 2.51 -3.31 -9.00
CA PRO A 212 3.15 -2.69 -7.83
C PRO A 212 2.69 -3.32 -6.51
N CYS A 213 3.52 -3.26 -5.47
CA CYS A 213 3.24 -3.87 -4.17
C CYS A 213 1.94 -3.32 -3.57
N MET A 214 0.99 -4.21 -3.26
CA MET A 214 -0.33 -3.83 -2.77
C MET A 214 -0.34 -3.47 -1.28
N ALA A 215 0.67 -3.88 -0.51
CA ALA A 215 0.86 -3.39 0.86
C ALA A 215 1.13 -1.87 0.93
N TYR A 216 1.52 -1.28 -0.20
CA TYR A 216 1.68 0.17 -0.38
C TYR A 216 0.51 0.81 -1.16
N ALA A 217 -0.56 0.08 -1.55
CA ALA A 217 -1.59 0.65 -2.43
C ALA A 217 -2.41 1.79 -1.80
N PHE A 218 -2.51 1.86 -0.47
CA PHE A 218 -3.45 2.73 0.26
C PHE A 218 -2.72 3.64 1.24
N GLY A 219 -2.89 4.96 1.10
CA GLY A 219 -2.38 5.96 2.04
C GLY A 219 -3.28 6.11 3.27
N LYS A 220 -2.77 6.76 4.33
CA LYS A 220 -3.47 7.01 5.60
C LYS A 220 -4.85 7.66 5.41
N SER A 221 -4.92 8.71 4.60
CA SER A 221 -6.17 9.41 4.28
C SER A 221 -7.02 8.60 3.30
N ALA A 222 -8.32 8.52 3.52
CA ALA A 222 -9.21 7.78 2.63
C ALA A 222 -9.19 8.39 1.21
N GLY A 223 -9.19 7.53 0.18
CA GLY A 223 -9.05 7.96 -1.22
C GLY A 223 -7.63 8.30 -1.66
N THR A 224 -6.62 8.13 -0.79
CA THR A 224 -5.20 8.34 -1.14
C THR A 224 -4.43 7.03 -1.35
N THR A 225 -3.29 7.15 -2.03
CA THR A 225 -2.27 6.12 -2.23
C THR A 225 -0.93 6.56 -1.64
N THR A 226 0.07 5.69 -1.65
CA THR A 226 1.43 6.00 -1.16
C THR A 226 2.32 6.54 -2.27
N LEU A 227 3.42 7.20 -1.90
CA LEU A 227 4.49 7.58 -2.82
C LEU A 227 5.07 6.34 -3.53
N ASN A 228 5.30 5.25 -2.80
CA ASN A 228 5.84 4.01 -3.35
C ASN A 228 4.94 3.40 -4.45
N TYR A 229 3.62 3.33 -4.23
CA TYR A 229 2.69 2.79 -5.21
C TYR A 229 2.50 3.73 -6.41
N TRP A 230 2.53 5.05 -6.21
CA TRP A 230 2.58 6.02 -7.31
C TRP A 230 3.80 5.82 -8.22
N VAL A 231 4.99 5.75 -7.63
CA VAL A 231 6.25 5.47 -8.35
C VAL A 231 6.18 4.11 -9.04
N GLY A 232 5.71 3.08 -8.33
CA GLY A 232 5.54 1.73 -8.86
C GLY A 232 4.61 1.64 -10.07
N LYS A 233 3.53 2.44 -10.13
CA LYS A 233 2.63 2.51 -11.30
C LYS A 233 3.31 2.96 -12.60
N SER A 234 4.46 3.63 -12.53
CA SER A 234 5.24 4.02 -13.72
C SER A 234 6.18 2.91 -14.22
N GLY A 235 6.49 1.92 -13.37
CA GLY A 235 7.34 0.78 -13.74
C GLY A 235 6.58 -0.36 -14.43
N SER A 236 7.34 -1.32 -14.97
CA SER A 236 6.82 -2.42 -15.78
C SER A 236 6.23 -3.55 -14.94
N SER A 237 4.94 -3.85 -15.09
CA SER A 237 4.30 -4.95 -14.35
C SER A 237 4.46 -6.34 -15.01
N HIS A 238 4.63 -6.39 -16.33
CA HIS A 238 4.72 -7.66 -17.08
C HIS A 238 5.77 -7.55 -18.19
N ALA A 239 6.78 -8.42 -18.16
CA ALA A 239 7.70 -8.63 -19.28
C ALA A 239 7.19 -9.78 -20.17
N PRO A 240 7.23 -9.65 -21.52
CA PRO A 240 6.80 -10.70 -22.43
C PRO A 240 7.87 -11.79 -22.56
N MET A 241 7.97 -12.67 -21.57
CA MET A 241 8.85 -13.84 -21.63
C MET A 241 8.23 -14.96 -22.46
N GLN A 242 8.99 -15.45 -23.45
CA GLN A 242 8.66 -16.66 -24.21
C GLN A 242 9.37 -17.85 -23.56
N TYR A 243 8.66 -18.57 -22.71
CA TYR A 243 9.08 -19.87 -22.21
C TYR A 243 7.93 -20.85 -22.49
N ILE A 244 8.24 -21.92 -23.23
CA ILE A 244 7.28 -22.94 -23.68
C ILE A 244 7.90 -24.29 -23.38
N GLY A 245 7.31 -25.04 -22.46
CA GLY A 245 7.55 -26.47 -22.33
C GLY A 245 6.67 -27.23 -23.32
N GLU A 246 7.25 -28.20 -24.04
CA GLU A 246 6.48 -29.15 -24.87
C GLU A 246 6.19 -30.47 -24.13
N GLU A 247 6.79 -30.66 -22.95
CA GLU A 247 6.65 -31.83 -22.09
C GLU A 247 5.29 -31.84 -21.37
N LYS A 248 4.76 -33.05 -21.13
CA LYS A 248 3.39 -33.22 -20.62
C LYS A 248 3.37 -34.08 -19.37
N PRO A 249 2.51 -33.75 -18.39
CA PRO A 249 2.40 -34.53 -17.17
C PRO A 249 1.75 -35.89 -17.44
N ARG A 250 2.01 -36.86 -16.56
CA ARG A 250 1.31 -38.15 -16.54
C ARG A 250 -0.17 -37.96 -16.21
N LYS A 251 -1.02 -38.85 -16.73
CA LYS A 251 -2.46 -38.81 -16.48
C LYS A 251 -2.81 -39.46 -15.13
N ILE A 252 -2.96 -38.63 -14.10
CA ILE A 252 -3.36 -39.03 -12.74
C ILE A 252 -4.86 -38.76 -12.48
N LYS A 253 -5.52 -39.60 -11.67
CA LYS A 253 -6.95 -39.41 -11.29
C LYS A 253 -7.09 -38.50 -10.07
N LEU A 254 -8.16 -37.71 -9.99
CA LEU A 254 -8.40 -36.76 -8.89
C LEU A 254 -8.23 -37.37 -7.48
N LEU A 255 -8.74 -38.58 -7.22
CA LEU A 255 -8.58 -39.22 -5.91
C LEU A 255 -7.11 -39.56 -5.55
N GLN A 256 -6.25 -39.78 -6.55
CA GLN A 256 -4.80 -39.99 -6.35
C GLN A 256 -4.08 -38.64 -6.17
N ILE A 257 -4.55 -37.59 -6.84
CA ILE A 257 -4.06 -36.22 -6.65
C ILE A 257 -4.30 -35.77 -5.20
N LEU A 258 -5.53 -35.90 -4.71
CA LEU A 258 -5.92 -35.51 -3.35
C LEU A 258 -5.20 -36.34 -2.27
N ASP A 259 -5.02 -37.65 -2.51
CA ASP A 259 -4.26 -38.54 -1.62
C ASP A 259 -2.77 -38.16 -1.52
N ARG A 260 -2.19 -37.56 -2.56
CA ARG A 260 -0.81 -37.03 -2.52
C ARG A 260 -0.75 -35.63 -1.92
N LEU A 261 -1.67 -34.73 -2.29
CA LEU A 261 -1.74 -33.39 -1.68
C LEU A 261 -1.85 -33.49 -0.15
N GLN A 262 -2.71 -34.37 0.37
CA GLN A 262 -2.81 -34.68 1.80
C GLN A 262 -1.48 -35.14 2.42
N LYS A 263 -0.67 -35.93 1.71
CA LYS A 263 0.67 -36.35 2.20
C LYS A 263 1.71 -35.22 2.18
N LEU A 264 1.55 -34.26 1.28
CA LEU A 264 2.43 -33.09 1.15
C LEU A 264 2.12 -31.99 2.19
N GLU A 265 0.99 -32.06 2.90
CA GLU A 265 0.69 -31.18 4.04
C GLU A 265 1.68 -31.36 5.20
N SER A 266 2.29 -32.55 5.35
CA SER A 266 3.44 -32.79 6.24
C SER A 266 4.80 -32.41 5.66
N GLY A 267 4.85 -31.84 4.45
CA GLY A 267 6.09 -31.52 3.72
C GLY A 267 6.60 -32.67 2.84
N LEU A 268 7.87 -32.58 2.44
CA LEU A 268 8.56 -33.63 1.66
C LEU A 268 9.34 -34.56 2.59
N ASN A 269 9.36 -35.85 2.24
CA ASN A 269 10.24 -36.85 2.86
C ASN A 269 11.67 -36.69 2.32
N GLU A 270 12.37 -35.63 2.73
CA GLU A 270 13.74 -35.32 2.28
C GLU A 270 14.78 -36.39 2.67
N ASP A 271 14.43 -37.28 3.62
CA ASP A 271 15.29 -38.34 4.12
C ASP A 271 15.37 -39.58 3.20
N ASP A 272 14.47 -39.71 2.20
CA ASP A 272 14.51 -40.76 1.17
C ASP A 272 14.46 -40.17 -0.27
N PRO A 273 15.63 -39.87 -0.87
CA PRO A 273 15.72 -39.36 -2.24
C PRO A 273 15.21 -40.35 -3.32
N GLU A 274 15.25 -41.66 -3.07
CA GLU A 274 14.77 -42.68 -4.01
C GLU A 274 13.23 -42.76 -3.98
N GLU A 275 12.58 -42.63 -2.82
CA GLU A 275 11.12 -42.47 -2.74
C GLU A 275 10.67 -41.18 -3.46
N LEU A 276 11.35 -40.06 -3.23
CA LEU A 276 11.04 -38.78 -3.90
C LEU A 276 11.16 -38.88 -5.42
N TYR A 277 12.24 -39.47 -5.93
CA TYR A 277 12.45 -39.73 -7.35
C TYR A 277 11.39 -40.71 -7.91
N HIS A 278 11.19 -41.86 -7.27
CA HIS A 278 10.28 -42.89 -7.75
C HIS A 278 8.83 -42.41 -7.78
N TYR A 279 8.40 -41.63 -6.79
CA TYR A 279 7.06 -41.05 -6.79
C TYR A 279 6.89 -40.04 -7.93
N LEU A 280 7.80 -39.08 -8.06
CA LEU A 280 7.73 -37.99 -9.03
C LEU A 280 7.69 -38.52 -10.48
N TYR A 281 8.69 -39.31 -10.88
CA TYR A 281 8.85 -39.78 -12.26
C TYR A 281 8.05 -41.06 -12.58
N GLY A 282 7.63 -41.80 -11.55
CA GLY A 282 6.68 -42.91 -11.67
C GLY A 282 5.23 -42.45 -11.81
N THR A 283 4.84 -41.33 -11.17
CA THR A 283 3.43 -40.95 -10.99
C THR A 283 3.03 -39.64 -11.67
N LEU A 284 3.89 -38.61 -11.66
CA LEU A 284 3.51 -37.23 -12.04
C LEU A 284 4.11 -36.77 -13.38
N ILE A 285 5.41 -36.99 -13.60
CA ILE A 285 6.14 -36.52 -14.79
C ILE A 285 6.98 -37.64 -15.42
N GLU A 286 7.62 -37.40 -16.56
CA GLU A 286 8.56 -38.34 -17.19
C GLU A 286 10.01 -37.90 -16.90
N ASP A 287 10.94 -38.84 -16.74
CA ASP A 287 12.37 -38.56 -16.63
C ASP A 287 12.98 -38.69 -18.05
N PRO A 288 13.56 -37.62 -18.63
CA PRO A 288 14.18 -37.66 -19.96
C PRO A 288 15.40 -38.58 -20.06
N GLU A 289 16.18 -38.73 -18.99
CA GLU A 289 17.42 -39.53 -18.94
C GLU A 289 17.25 -40.84 -18.14
N ARG A 290 16.00 -41.28 -17.88
CA ARG A 290 15.62 -42.47 -17.07
C ARG A 290 16.41 -43.76 -17.36
N TYR A 291 16.89 -43.92 -18.59
CA TYR A 291 17.59 -45.11 -19.08
C TYR A 291 19.12 -45.05 -18.90
N ASP A 292 19.68 -43.92 -18.46
CA ASP A 292 21.08 -43.77 -18.07
C ASP A 292 21.16 -43.82 -16.53
N GLU A 293 21.62 -44.96 -16.00
CA GLU A 293 21.62 -45.20 -14.54
C GLU A 293 22.49 -44.21 -13.75
N GLU A 294 23.48 -43.57 -14.39
CA GLU A 294 24.38 -42.58 -13.81
C GLU A 294 23.79 -41.16 -13.81
N ARG A 295 22.76 -40.88 -14.63
CA ARG A 295 22.22 -39.52 -14.83
C ARG A 295 20.81 -39.27 -14.33
N ARG A 296 20.02 -40.32 -14.04
CA ARG A 296 18.65 -40.23 -13.47
C ARG A 296 18.50 -39.05 -12.52
N HIS A 297 17.39 -38.30 -12.65
CA HIS A 297 17.16 -37.03 -11.98
C HIS A 297 16.82 -37.15 -10.46
N ILE A 298 17.68 -37.83 -9.69
CA ILE A 298 17.56 -38.03 -8.24
C ILE A 298 17.80 -36.71 -7.47
N GLY A 299 18.63 -35.82 -8.01
CA GLY A 299 18.91 -34.51 -7.40
C GLY A 299 17.72 -33.54 -7.45
N ILE A 300 17.52 -32.80 -6.35
CA ILE A 300 16.40 -31.84 -6.22
C ILE A 300 16.46 -30.72 -7.26
N GLU A 301 17.67 -30.30 -7.69
CA GLU A 301 17.85 -29.26 -8.71
C GLU A 301 17.33 -29.69 -10.09
N GLN A 302 17.53 -30.95 -10.47
CA GLN A 302 16.97 -31.54 -11.69
C GLN A 302 15.44 -31.64 -11.57
N GLN A 303 14.93 -32.16 -10.44
CA GLN A 303 13.48 -32.26 -10.19
C GLN A 303 12.76 -30.91 -10.23
N ILE A 304 13.40 -29.84 -9.74
CA ILE A 304 12.91 -28.46 -9.86
C ILE A 304 12.84 -28.04 -11.34
N THR A 305 13.88 -28.35 -12.13
CA THR A 305 13.97 -27.96 -13.55
C THR A 305 12.90 -28.65 -14.40
N ASP A 306 12.66 -29.94 -14.18
CA ASP A 306 11.62 -30.70 -14.91
C ASP A 306 10.22 -30.23 -14.52
N LEU A 307 9.97 -29.98 -13.22
CA LEU A 307 8.69 -29.45 -12.75
C LEU A 307 8.40 -28.05 -13.31
N ILE A 308 9.40 -27.17 -13.42
CA ILE A 308 9.28 -25.87 -14.13
C ILE A 308 8.93 -26.09 -15.61
N THR A 309 9.56 -27.07 -16.26
CA THR A 309 9.33 -27.39 -17.68
C THR A 309 7.91 -27.89 -17.93
N VAL A 310 7.40 -28.81 -17.10
CA VAL A 310 6.04 -29.36 -17.22
C VAL A 310 4.95 -28.35 -16.80
N LEU A 311 5.18 -27.52 -15.78
CA LEU A 311 4.27 -26.41 -15.43
C LEU A 311 4.27 -25.28 -16.47
N SER A 312 5.20 -25.29 -17.42
CA SER A 312 5.27 -24.30 -18.51
C SER A 312 4.46 -24.68 -19.76
N ASP A 313 3.76 -25.82 -19.79
CA ASP A 313 2.83 -26.13 -20.89
C ASP A 313 1.70 -25.07 -20.94
N PRO A 314 1.45 -24.44 -22.10
CA PRO A 314 0.47 -23.36 -22.21
C PRO A 314 -0.99 -23.78 -21.94
N GLN A 315 -1.31 -25.07 -21.82
CA GLN A 315 -2.63 -25.59 -21.47
C GLN A 315 -3.07 -25.31 -20.01
N TRP A 316 -2.12 -24.99 -19.12
CA TRP A 316 -2.39 -24.74 -17.70
C TRP A 316 -3.13 -23.41 -17.44
N ILE A 317 -3.73 -23.28 -16.25
CA ILE A 317 -4.46 -22.09 -15.83
C ILE A 317 -3.45 -20.99 -15.50
N ASP A 318 -3.39 -19.97 -16.36
CA ASP A 318 -2.50 -18.82 -16.16
C ASP A 318 -3.00 -17.89 -15.04
N PHE A 319 -2.58 -18.12 -13.80
CA PHE A 319 -2.96 -17.32 -12.64
C PHE A 319 -2.33 -15.90 -12.61
N SER A 320 -1.38 -15.60 -13.50
CA SER A 320 -0.88 -14.23 -13.69
C SER A 320 -1.90 -13.30 -14.33
N LEU A 321 -2.92 -13.86 -15.02
CA LEU A 321 -4.01 -13.10 -15.63
C LEU A 321 -5.12 -12.84 -14.61
N PRO A 322 -5.47 -11.58 -14.28
CA PRO A 322 -6.45 -11.25 -13.23
C PRO A 322 -7.77 -12.02 -13.33
N LYS A 323 -8.29 -12.25 -14.55
CA LYS A 323 -9.51 -13.03 -14.81
C LYS A 323 -9.54 -14.44 -14.15
N ASN A 324 -8.38 -15.02 -13.86
CA ASN A 324 -8.22 -16.35 -13.27
C ASN A 324 -7.98 -16.29 -11.75
N GLN A 325 -7.80 -15.12 -11.14
CA GLN A 325 -7.34 -14.97 -9.75
C GLN A 325 -8.41 -15.22 -8.68
N VAL A 326 -9.67 -15.46 -9.07
CA VAL A 326 -10.67 -16.05 -8.16
C VAL A 326 -10.56 -17.58 -8.24
N VAL A 327 -9.63 -18.14 -7.46
CA VAL A 327 -9.17 -19.53 -7.57
C VAL A 327 -10.29 -20.54 -7.29
N ALA A 328 -11.25 -20.20 -6.43
CA ALA A 328 -12.45 -21.00 -6.16
C ALA A 328 -13.25 -21.36 -7.43
N LYS A 329 -13.22 -20.50 -8.46
CA LYS A 329 -13.86 -20.78 -9.76
C LYS A 329 -13.25 -21.99 -10.50
N PHE A 330 -12.17 -22.59 -9.98
CA PHE A 330 -11.52 -23.77 -10.53
C PHE A 330 -11.62 -24.97 -9.57
N PHE A 331 -11.23 -24.82 -8.30
CA PHE A 331 -11.31 -25.92 -7.33
C PHE A 331 -12.74 -26.29 -6.93
N ASP A 332 -13.68 -25.34 -7.01
CA ASP A 332 -15.10 -25.55 -6.74
C ASP A 332 -15.98 -25.42 -8.00
N SER A 333 -15.45 -25.84 -9.16
CA SER A 333 -16.22 -25.86 -10.40
C SER A 333 -17.06 -27.14 -10.53
N ASP A 334 -18.33 -27.00 -10.94
CA ASP A 334 -19.19 -28.13 -11.37
C ASP A 334 -18.60 -28.93 -12.54
N ASP A 335 -17.76 -28.29 -13.35
CA ASP A 335 -16.97 -28.95 -14.38
C ASP A 335 -15.86 -29.78 -13.73
N GLN A 336 -16.17 -31.06 -13.52
CA GLN A 336 -15.27 -32.05 -12.95
C GLN A 336 -13.93 -32.18 -13.70
N ARG A 337 -13.89 -31.86 -15.00
CA ARG A 337 -12.64 -31.88 -15.77
C ARG A 337 -11.77 -30.68 -15.42
N LYS A 338 -12.35 -29.47 -15.45
CA LYS A 338 -11.68 -28.23 -15.02
C LYS A 338 -11.21 -28.31 -13.56
N LYS A 339 -12.00 -28.95 -12.68
CA LYS A 339 -11.65 -29.24 -11.28
C LYS A 339 -10.46 -30.20 -11.20
N GLN A 340 -10.45 -31.30 -11.98
CA GLN A 340 -9.31 -32.22 -12.04
C GLN A 340 -8.05 -31.56 -12.61
N ASP A 341 -8.17 -30.78 -13.68
CA ASP A 341 -7.05 -30.08 -14.31
C ASP A 341 -6.42 -29.05 -13.35
N PHE A 342 -7.25 -28.32 -12.58
CA PHE A 342 -6.77 -27.45 -11.49
C PHE A 342 -6.00 -28.23 -10.41
N PHE A 343 -6.59 -29.30 -9.85
CA PHE A 343 -5.95 -30.04 -8.77
C PHE A 343 -4.64 -30.69 -9.24
N HIS A 344 -4.54 -31.06 -10.52
CA HIS A 344 -3.32 -31.59 -11.11
C HIS A 344 -2.22 -30.51 -11.21
N GLN A 345 -2.56 -29.30 -11.68
CA GLN A 345 -1.65 -28.15 -11.69
C GLN A 345 -1.17 -27.85 -10.26
N LEU A 346 -2.10 -27.71 -9.31
CA LEU A 346 -1.82 -27.46 -7.89
C LEU A 346 -0.85 -28.49 -7.30
N LEU A 347 -1.01 -29.79 -7.58
CA LEU A 347 -0.09 -30.81 -7.08
C LEU A 347 1.34 -30.63 -7.62
N LEU A 348 1.49 -30.36 -8.91
CA LEU A 348 2.81 -30.06 -9.50
C LEU A 348 3.41 -28.78 -8.90
N SER A 349 2.59 -27.74 -8.67
CA SER A 349 3.00 -26.49 -8.03
C SER A 349 3.40 -26.67 -6.57
N VAL A 350 2.74 -27.56 -5.80
CA VAL A 350 3.10 -27.90 -4.41
C VAL A 350 4.38 -28.73 -4.35
N GLU A 351 4.54 -29.73 -5.22
CA GLU A 351 5.78 -30.53 -5.33
C GLU A 351 6.98 -29.64 -5.72
N LEU A 352 6.79 -28.62 -6.55
CA LEU A 352 7.79 -27.61 -6.88
C LEU A 352 8.05 -26.64 -5.72
N TYR A 353 6.99 -26.09 -5.12
CA TYR A 353 7.08 -25.14 -4.02
C TYR A 353 7.88 -25.72 -2.85
N LEU A 354 7.57 -26.94 -2.42
CA LEU A 354 8.26 -27.60 -1.32
C LEU A 354 9.72 -27.92 -1.66
N ARG A 355 10.04 -28.29 -2.92
CA ARG A 355 11.43 -28.49 -3.37
C ARG A 355 12.24 -27.21 -3.35
N ILE A 356 11.68 -26.11 -3.87
CA ILE A 356 12.32 -24.79 -3.80
C ILE A 356 12.57 -24.42 -2.33
N HIS A 357 11.59 -24.66 -1.46
CA HIS A 357 11.67 -24.32 -0.03
C HIS A 357 12.46 -25.30 0.85
N SER A 358 13.03 -26.36 0.28
CA SER A 358 13.90 -27.33 0.96
C SER A 358 14.89 -26.68 1.94
N LYS A 359 15.15 -27.39 3.05
CA LYS A 359 16.09 -26.96 4.10
C LYS A 359 17.52 -26.79 3.57
N ASN A 360 17.85 -27.49 2.49
CA ASN A 360 19.17 -27.45 1.84
C ASN A 360 19.42 -26.15 1.05
N HIS A 361 18.37 -25.40 0.70
CA HIS A 361 18.49 -24.17 -0.07
C HIS A 361 18.54 -22.93 0.82
N THR A 362 19.53 -22.05 0.60
CA THR A 362 19.60 -20.74 1.29
C THR A 362 18.56 -19.76 0.72
N ASP A 363 18.08 -18.82 1.53
CA ASP A 363 17.12 -17.79 1.07
C ASP A 363 17.67 -16.94 -0.09
N LYS A 364 18.99 -16.74 -0.16
CA LYS A 364 19.65 -16.07 -1.29
C LYS A 364 19.51 -16.87 -2.59
N ALA A 365 19.61 -18.20 -2.53
CA ALA A 365 19.36 -19.08 -3.67
C ALA A 365 17.87 -19.10 -4.05
N LYS A 366 16.96 -19.23 -3.06
CA LYS A 366 15.49 -19.20 -3.25
C LYS A 366 15.06 -17.90 -3.97
N ARG A 367 15.54 -16.74 -3.50
CA ARG A 367 15.31 -15.43 -4.13
C ARG A 367 15.86 -15.37 -5.55
N LYS A 368 17.12 -15.78 -5.77
CA LYS A 368 17.73 -15.77 -7.10
C LYS A 368 16.92 -16.63 -8.08
N LEU A 369 16.48 -17.83 -7.69
CA LEU A 369 15.66 -18.69 -8.53
C LEU A 369 14.32 -18.03 -8.87
N ILE A 370 13.53 -17.65 -7.85
CA ILE A 370 12.18 -17.09 -8.03
C ILE A 370 12.19 -15.80 -8.86
N MET A 371 13.23 -14.97 -8.74
CA MET A 371 13.40 -13.76 -9.58
C MET A 371 13.55 -14.06 -11.09
N HIS A 372 14.02 -15.25 -11.48
CA HIS A 372 14.23 -15.63 -12.88
C HIS A 372 13.10 -16.50 -13.46
N LEU A 373 12.15 -16.96 -12.64
CA LEU A 373 11.02 -17.80 -13.07
C LEU A 373 9.98 -17.00 -13.87
N PRO A 374 9.29 -17.62 -14.85
CA PRO A 374 8.18 -16.99 -15.55
C PRO A 374 7.02 -16.61 -14.59
N PRO A 375 6.24 -15.54 -14.90
CA PRO A 375 5.06 -15.16 -14.14
C PRO A 375 4.11 -16.33 -13.87
N ARG A 376 3.79 -17.15 -14.88
CA ARG A 376 2.94 -18.34 -14.71
C ARG A 376 3.39 -19.22 -13.54
N ILE A 377 4.65 -19.64 -13.55
CA ILE A 377 5.23 -20.49 -12.50
C ILE A 377 5.23 -19.80 -11.13
N THR A 378 5.51 -18.50 -11.07
CA THR A 378 5.54 -17.76 -9.79
C THR A 378 4.15 -17.52 -9.20
N TRP A 379 3.13 -17.28 -10.03
CA TRP A 379 1.73 -17.22 -9.58
C TRP A 379 1.18 -18.61 -9.22
N ASP A 380 1.61 -19.68 -9.90
CA ASP A 380 1.31 -21.07 -9.52
C ASP A 380 1.92 -21.43 -8.15
N LEU A 381 3.15 -20.99 -7.87
CA LEU A 381 3.76 -21.10 -6.55
C LEU A 381 2.99 -20.30 -5.49
N ALA A 382 2.43 -19.13 -5.84
CA ALA A 382 1.56 -18.37 -4.95
C ALA A 382 0.23 -19.10 -4.65
N VAL A 383 -0.37 -19.81 -5.62
CA VAL A 383 -1.52 -20.70 -5.36
C VAL A 383 -1.11 -21.83 -4.41
N ALA A 384 0.03 -22.49 -4.65
CA ALA A 384 0.52 -23.57 -3.81
C ALA A 384 0.79 -23.13 -2.36
N GLN A 385 1.44 -21.98 -2.16
CA GLN A 385 1.67 -21.41 -0.85
C GLN A 385 0.34 -21.12 -0.12
N ARG A 386 -0.60 -20.43 -0.78
CA ARG A 386 -1.91 -20.12 -0.18
C ARG A 386 -2.72 -21.36 0.17
N TRP A 387 -2.61 -22.42 -0.61
CA TRP A 387 -3.25 -23.71 -0.32
C TRP A 387 -2.69 -24.33 0.97
N LEU A 388 -1.37 -24.48 1.06
CA LEU A 388 -0.70 -25.05 2.24
C LEU A 388 -0.93 -24.21 3.51
N GLU A 389 -1.00 -22.88 3.39
CA GLU A 389 -1.26 -21.95 4.50
C GLU A 389 -2.69 -22.05 5.06
N ASN A 390 -3.72 -22.27 4.23
CA ASN A 390 -5.11 -22.00 4.61
C ASN A 390 -6.07 -23.21 4.48
N MET A 391 -5.65 -24.31 3.85
CA MET A 391 -6.50 -25.49 3.59
C MET A 391 -5.98 -26.74 4.32
N GLU A 392 -6.88 -27.68 4.66
CA GLU A 392 -6.52 -29.08 4.94
C GLU A 392 -7.39 -30.04 4.14
N ILE A 393 -6.82 -31.14 3.67
CA ILE A 393 -7.53 -32.22 2.98
C ILE A 393 -7.88 -33.32 4.00
N THR A 394 -9.13 -33.36 4.44
CA THR A 394 -9.64 -34.40 5.33
C THR A 394 -10.18 -35.59 4.52
N LYS A 395 -9.88 -36.83 4.96
CA LYS A 395 -10.20 -38.06 4.23
C LYS A 395 -11.08 -38.98 5.09
N THR A 396 -12.39 -38.89 4.89
CA THR A 396 -13.40 -39.64 5.66
C THR A 396 -13.68 -40.99 5.04
N ARG A 397 -13.54 -42.09 5.80
CA ARG A 397 -13.74 -43.45 5.27
C ARG A 397 -15.20 -43.88 5.33
N THR A 398 -15.94 -43.63 4.25
CA THR A 398 -17.37 -43.90 4.09
C THR A 398 -17.74 -45.39 4.07
N SER A 399 -16.83 -46.29 3.65
CA SER A 399 -17.04 -47.75 3.71
C SER A 399 -15.71 -48.52 3.75
N SER A 400 -15.73 -49.85 3.76
CA SER A 400 -14.49 -50.66 3.72
C SER A 400 -13.66 -50.46 2.44
N THR A 401 -14.25 -49.94 1.36
CA THR A 401 -13.60 -49.74 0.06
C THR A 401 -13.75 -48.33 -0.51
N GLN A 402 -14.49 -47.43 0.15
CA GLN A 402 -14.71 -46.06 -0.29
C GLN A 402 -14.25 -45.04 0.76
N SER A 403 -13.75 -43.90 0.28
CA SER A 403 -13.42 -42.74 1.10
C SER A 403 -13.81 -41.47 0.36
N THR A 404 -14.37 -40.54 1.11
CA THR A 404 -14.75 -39.20 0.69
C THR A 404 -13.65 -38.23 1.10
N PHE A 405 -13.36 -37.25 0.25
CA PHE A 405 -12.48 -36.13 0.57
C PHE A 405 -13.32 -34.90 0.88
N SER A 406 -12.92 -34.18 1.91
CA SER A 406 -13.50 -32.92 2.38
C SER A 406 -12.37 -31.92 2.63
N PHE A 407 -12.69 -30.63 2.69
CA PHE A 407 -11.72 -29.56 2.91
C PHE A 407 -12.02 -28.85 4.22
N GLU A 408 -11.01 -28.58 5.03
CA GLU A 408 -11.12 -27.78 6.26
C GLU A 408 -10.48 -26.41 6.05
N LEU A 409 -11.23 -25.36 6.37
CA LEU A 409 -10.89 -23.96 6.07
C LEU A 409 -10.19 -23.31 7.28
N LYS A 410 -8.88 -23.52 7.43
CA LYS A 410 -8.05 -23.07 8.58
C LYS A 410 -8.23 -21.60 8.93
N SER A 411 -8.48 -20.77 7.92
CA SER A 411 -8.62 -19.32 8.07
C SER A 411 -10.06 -18.83 8.27
N LYS A 412 -11.11 -19.66 8.18
CA LYS A 412 -12.52 -19.21 8.15
C LYS A 412 -12.89 -18.26 9.29
N ASN A 413 -12.54 -18.59 10.53
CA ASN A 413 -12.80 -17.75 11.70
C ASN A 413 -12.09 -16.36 11.62
N ARG A 414 -10.86 -16.32 11.07
CA ARG A 414 -10.12 -15.06 10.83
C ARG A 414 -10.82 -14.20 9.76
N GLN A 415 -11.38 -14.84 8.74
CA GLN A 415 -12.08 -14.19 7.62
C GLN A 415 -13.49 -13.70 7.99
N ILE A 416 -14.17 -14.39 8.91
CA ILE A 416 -15.43 -13.93 9.53
C ILE A 416 -15.21 -12.63 10.31
N GLU A 417 -14.24 -12.59 11.22
CA GLU A 417 -13.97 -11.39 12.03
C GLU A 417 -13.45 -10.22 11.18
N ALA A 418 -12.63 -10.50 10.17
CA ALA A 418 -12.23 -9.49 9.20
C ALA A 418 -13.43 -8.96 8.37
N LEU A 419 -14.41 -9.80 8.00
CA LEU A 419 -15.61 -9.32 7.30
C LEU A 419 -16.53 -8.48 8.21
N ARG A 420 -16.67 -8.86 9.49
CA ARG A 420 -17.39 -8.10 10.53
C ARG A 420 -16.81 -6.70 10.70
N ILE A 421 -15.49 -6.58 10.85
CA ILE A 421 -14.78 -5.28 10.97
C ILE A 421 -14.87 -4.46 9.68
N PHE A 422 -14.80 -5.10 8.51
CA PHE A 422 -14.97 -4.45 7.21
C PHE A 422 -16.37 -3.82 7.07
N ALA A 423 -17.43 -4.59 7.39
CA ALA A 423 -18.81 -4.13 7.40
C ALA A 423 -19.03 -2.96 8.38
N ALA A 424 -18.55 -3.09 9.62
CA ALA A 424 -18.68 -2.08 10.65
C ALA A 424 -17.94 -0.77 10.28
N THR A 425 -16.73 -0.87 9.72
CA THR A 425 -15.93 0.30 9.31
C THR A 425 -16.57 1.06 8.16
N LEU A 426 -17.20 0.35 7.21
CA LEU A 426 -18.00 0.93 6.12
C LEU A 426 -19.43 1.33 6.57
N LYS A 427 -19.74 1.22 7.87
CA LYS A 427 -21.06 1.46 8.47
C LYS A 427 -22.17 0.79 7.65
N TRP A 428 -22.01 -0.52 7.40
CA TRP A 428 -22.87 -1.24 6.46
C TRP A 428 -24.35 -1.13 6.85
N PRO A 429 -25.29 -0.89 5.91
CA PRO A 429 -26.65 -0.53 6.28
C PRO A 429 -27.49 -1.61 6.96
N ASN A 430 -26.99 -2.86 7.07
CA ASN A 430 -27.73 -4.04 7.50
C ASN A 430 -26.93 -4.91 8.50
N MET A 431 -26.24 -4.30 9.46
CA MET A 431 -25.34 -5.01 10.40
C MET A 431 -26.01 -6.19 11.12
N ASP A 432 -27.27 -6.08 11.51
CA ASP A 432 -27.98 -7.14 12.26
C ASP A 432 -28.13 -8.44 11.44
N GLU A 433 -28.36 -8.32 10.11
CA GLU A 433 -28.40 -9.46 9.18
C GLU A 433 -27.00 -10.05 8.95
N ILE A 434 -25.99 -9.18 8.82
CA ILE A 434 -24.60 -9.60 8.67
C ILE A 434 -24.14 -10.39 9.90
N GLU A 435 -24.47 -9.94 11.11
CA GLU A 435 -24.10 -10.65 12.33
C GLU A 435 -24.82 -12.00 12.42
N TYR A 436 -26.13 -12.05 12.19
CA TYR A 436 -26.90 -13.31 12.16
C TYR A 436 -26.35 -14.33 11.15
N VAL A 437 -25.93 -13.88 9.97
CA VAL A 437 -25.34 -14.74 8.94
C VAL A 437 -23.91 -15.18 9.30
N LEU A 438 -23.13 -14.32 9.97
CA LEU A 438 -21.76 -14.64 10.43
C LEU A 438 -21.71 -15.47 11.73
N GLU A 439 -22.81 -15.60 12.46
CA GLU A 439 -22.95 -16.51 13.61
C GLU A 439 -23.17 -17.99 13.20
N GLU A 440 -23.44 -18.27 11.91
CA GLU A 440 -23.69 -19.61 11.32
C GLU A 440 -24.60 -20.54 12.16
N SER A 441 -25.58 -19.96 12.88
CA SER A 441 -26.34 -20.65 13.93
C SER A 441 -27.67 -21.29 13.49
N ASP A 442 -28.02 -21.30 12.19
CA ASP A 442 -29.12 -22.10 11.63
C ASP A 442 -28.58 -23.05 10.54
N ASP A 443 -28.58 -24.35 10.81
CA ASP A 443 -28.13 -25.42 9.89
C ASP A 443 -28.84 -25.42 8.51
N LYS A 444 -29.91 -24.63 8.35
CA LYS A 444 -30.65 -24.45 7.09
C LYS A 444 -30.09 -23.33 6.20
N GLU A 445 -29.27 -22.44 6.76
CA GLU A 445 -28.63 -21.39 5.98
C GLU A 445 -27.58 -21.98 5.03
N LYS A 446 -27.31 -21.24 3.95
CA LYS A 446 -26.19 -21.59 3.07
C LYS A 446 -24.89 -21.20 3.79
N ALA A 447 -24.00 -22.17 4.01
CA ALA A 447 -22.67 -21.97 4.56
C ALA A 447 -21.95 -20.82 3.84
N LEU A 448 -21.21 -20.01 4.61
CA LEU A 448 -20.65 -18.73 4.14
C LEU A 448 -19.83 -18.84 2.86
N GLU A 449 -18.96 -19.84 2.80
CA GLU A 449 -18.08 -20.18 1.69
C GLU A 449 -18.85 -20.57 0.43
N ASP A 450 -19.92 -21.37 0.54
CA ASP A 450 -20.67 -21.87 -0.62
C ASP A 450 -21.45 -20.75 -1.34
N ARG A 451 -21.66 -19.59 -0.71
CA ARG A 451 -22.57 -18.53 -1.20
C ARG A 451 -22.25 -18.10 -2.63
N SER A 452 -20.98 -17.81 -2.91
CA SER A 452 -20.46 -17.59 -4.25
C SER A 452 -18.99 -18.01 -4.34
N ALA A 453 -18.44 -18.12 -5.55
CA ALA A 453 -17.01 -18.36 -5.71
C ALA A 453 -16.12 -17.21 -5.20
N ASP A 454 -16.65 -15.98 -5.06
CA ASP A 454 -15.89 -14.88 -4.46
C ASP A 454 -15.87 -15.04 -2.92
N ALA A 455 -16.98 -15.51 -2.32
CA ALA A 455 -17.08 -15.88 -0.90
C ALA A 455 -16.22 -17.11 -0.55
N MET A 456 -16.27 -18.18 -1.35
CA MET A 456 -15.42 -19.36 -1.22
C MET A 456 -13.94 -18.97 -1.19
N SER A 457 -13.48 -18.10 -2.11
CA SER A 457 -12.07 -17.64 -2.12
C SER A 457 -11.72 -16.73 -0.94
N TRP A 458 -12.68 -15.99 -0.35
CA TRP A 458 -12.47 -15.22 0.88
C TRP A 458 -12.36 -16.14 2.11
N PHE A 459 -13.40 -16.90 2.43
CA PHE A 459 -13.47 -17.69 3.67
C PHE A 459 -12.47 -18.85 3.72
N SER A 460 -12.10 -19.44 2.56
CA SER A 460 -11.01 -20.42 2.50
C SER A 460 -9.61 -19.83 2.63
N GLY A 461 -9.45 -18.50 2.57
CA GLY A 461 -8.13 -17.85 2.54
C GLY A 461 -7.32 -18.10 1.26
N ILE A 462 -7.88 -18.75 0.23
CA ILE A 462 -7.23 -18.93 -1.07
C ILE A 462 -7.35 -17.62 -1.88
N ILE A 463 -6.57 -16.64 -1.43
CA ILE A 463 -6.51 -15.27 -1.92
C ILE A 463 -5.14 -15.02 -2.53
N LEU A 464 -5.11 -14.88 -3.85
CA LEU A 464 -3.91 -14.45 -4.56
C LEU A 464 -3.63 -12.96 -4.31
N PRO A 465 -2.35 -12.58 -4.20
CA PRO A 465 -1.96 -11.18 -4.00
C PRO A 465 -2.36 -10.31 -5.20
N GLY A 466 -2.38 -9.00 -5.02
CA GLY A 466 -2.78 -8.04 -6.05
C GLY A 466 -4.17 -7.44 -5.82
N ARG A 467 -4.77 -6.93 -6.89
CA ARG A 467 -6.00 -6.11 -6.83
C ARG A 467 -7.29 -6.92 -6.65
N THR A 468 -7.19 -8.21 -6.37
CA THR A 468 -8.33 -9.14 -6.33
C THR A 468 -8.96 -9.24 -4.93
N LEU A 469 -8.17 -9.25 -3.85
CA LEU A 469 -8.69 -9.31 -2.46
C LEU A 469 -9.81 -8.29 -2.17
N PRO A 470 -9.70 -6.99 -2.52
CA PRO A 470 -10.76 -6.01 -2.28
C PRO A 470 -12.13 -6.43 -2.83
N TRP A 471 -12.16 -7.15 -3.95
CA TRP A 471 -13.42 -7.57 -4.58
C TRP A 471 -13.95 -8.87 -3.98
N LEU A 472 -13.07 -9.77 -3.51
CA LEU A 472 -13.47 -10.95 -2.75
C LEU A 472 -14.20 -10.55 -1.46
N ILE A 473 -13.60 -9.68 -0.64
CA ILE A 473 -14.20 -9.24 0.64
C ILE A 473 -15.50 -8.46 0.44
N MET A 474 -15.58 -7.56 -0.55
CA MET A 474 -16.83 -6.82 -0.81
C MET A 474 -17.94 -7.69 -1.41
N ASN A 475 -17.63 -8.57 -2.36
CA ASN A 475 -18.64 -9.48 -2.90
C ASN A 475 -19.10 -10.48 -1.81
N SER A 476 -18.21 -10.94 -0.93
CA SER A 476 -18.57 -11.73 0.26
C SER A 476 -19.55 -11.00 1.18
N LEU A 477 -19.31 -9.70 1.45
CA LEU A 477 -20.23 -8.88 2.26
C LEU A 477 -21.62 -8.79 1.61
N ILE A 478 -21.65 -8.61 0.29
CA ILE A 478 -22.89 -8.53 -0.51
C ILE A 478 -23.64 -9.87 -0.50
N ASP A 479 -22.93 -10.99 -0.63
CA ASP A 479 -23.50 -12.34 -0.57
C ASP A 479 -24.00 -12.74 0.84
N CYS A 480 -23.53 -12.06 1.88
CA CYS A 480 -24.05 -12.19 3.25
C CYS A 480 -25.31 -11.33 3.50
N ASP A 481 -25.54 -10.26 2.74
CA ASP A 481 -26.70 -9.37 2.91
C ASP A 481 -27.80 -9.63 1.86
N ARG A 482 -28.84 -10.37 2.26
CA ARG A 482 -29.97 -10.77 1.40
C ARG A 482 -30.68 -9.59 0.73
N ASP A 483 -30.66 -8.42 1.35
CA ASP A 483 -31.38 -7.22 0.90
C ASP A 483 -30.67 -6.48 -0.26
N THR A 484 -29.43 -6.88 -0.60
CA THR A 484 -28.68 -6.35 -1.76
C THR A 484 -29.28 -6.82 -3.09
N GLY A 485 -29.65 -8.10 -3.17
CA GLY A 485 -30.24 -8.74 -4.33
C GLY A 485 -29.37 -8.73 -5.60
N VAL A 486 -29.96 -9.18 -6.71
CA VAL A 486 -29.26 -9.44 -7.98
C VAL A 486 -28.73 -8.20 -8.72
N ALA A 487 -28.83 -7.00 -8.13
CA ALA A 487 -28.40 -5.74 -8.73
C ALA A 487 -26.87 -5.52 -8.67
N LEU A 488 -26.19 -6.10 -7.67
CA LEU A 488 -24.75 -5.88 -7.44
C LEU A 488 -23.84 -6.96 -8.05
N LYS A 489 -24.40 -8.08 -8.56
CA LYS A 489 -23.68 -9.23 -9.14
C LYS A 489 -22.73 -8.92 -10.32
N TYR A 490 -22.72 -7.68 -10.81
CA TYR A 490 -21.88 -7.21 -11.90
C TYR A 490 -20.62 -6.45 -11.42
N LEU A 491 -20.42 -6.33 -10.10
CA LEU A 491 -19.18 -5.83 -9.50
C LEU A 491 -18.04 -6.85 -9.71
N THR A 492 -16.90 -6.39 -10.24
CA THR A 492 -15.77 -7.26 -10.55
C THR A 492 -14.44 -6.49 -10.57
N HIS A 493 -13.40 -7.13 -10.03
CA HIS A 493 -11.99 -6.72 -10.13
C HIS A 493 -11.47 -6.45 -11.55
N MET A 494 -12.17 -6.94 -12.59
CA MET A 494 -11.90 -6.62 -14.00
C MET A 494 -12.32 -5.19 -14.40
N HIS A 495 -13.11 -4.50 -13.57
CA HIS A 495 -13.65 -3.15 -13.81
C HIS A 495 -13.36 -2.24 -12.61
N GLN A 496 -12.08 -1.98 -12.35
CA GLN A 496 -11.58 -1.34 -11.12
C GLN A 496 -12.12 0.07 -10.88
N ALA A 497 -12.48 0.80 -11.94
CA ALA A 497 -13.14 2.12 -11.90
C ALA A 497 -14.65 2.02 -11.57
N SER A 498 -15.04 1.24 -10.57
CA SER A 498 -16.46 0.99 -10.23
C SER A 498 -16.76 1.14 -8.74
N GLY A 499 -18.06 1.21 -8.46
CA GLY A 499 -18.66 1.20 -7.14
C GLY A 499 -20.16 0.95 -7.25
N PHE A 500 -20.93 1.26 -6.21
CA PHE A 500 -22.38 1.07 -6.19
C PHE A 500 -23.08 1.99 -5.20
N GLN A 501 -24.39 2.17 -5.41
CA GLN A 501 -25.30 2.67 -4.38
C GLN A 501 -25.97 1.48 -3.68
N TYR A 502 -26.11 1.55 -2.35
CA TYR A 502 -26.92 0.62 -1.57
C TYR A 502 -27.64 1.33 -0.42
N ARG A 503 -28.97 1.15 -0.36
CA ARG A 503 -29.91 1.85 0.52
C ARG A 503 -29.78 3.39 0.43
N ALA A 504 -28.97 4.00 1.30
CA ALA A 504 -28.79 5.45 1.43
C ALA A 504 -27.31 5.88 1.47
N ASN A 505 -26.40 5.00 1.05
CA ASN A 505 -24.95 5.25 0.95
C ASN A 505 -24.43 4.84 -0.44
N THR A 506 -23.29 5.39 -0.85
CA THR A 506 -22.48 4.84 -1.97
C THR A 506 -21.14 4.30 -1.49
N TYR A 507 -20.63 3.29 -2.19
CA TYR A 507 -19.40 2.58 -1.88
C TYR A 507 -18.54 2.44 -3.14
N TRP A 508 -17.24 2.74 -3.05
CA TRP A 508 -16.37 2.87 -4.22
C TRP A 508 -15.05 2.14 -4.02
N SER A 509 -14.54 1.49 -5.08
CA SER A 509 -13.17 0.99 -5.07
C SER A 509 -12.18 2.14 -5.03
N SER A 510 -11.05 1.98 -4.35
CA SER A 510 -9.94 2.96 -4.30
C SER A 510 -9.32 3.31 -5.67
N GLN A 511 -9.58 2.52 -6.72
CA GLN A 511 -9.18 2.85 -8.09
C GLN A 511 -10.23 3.71 -8.83
N CYS A 512 -11.43 3.91 -8.28
CA CYS A 512 -12.46 4.76 -8.88
C CYS A 512 -12.29 6.22 -8.44
N ILE A 513 -12.28 7.15 -9.40
CA ILE A 513 -12.08 8.59 -9.11
C ILE A 513 -13.14 9.18 -8.16
N VAL A 514 -14.38 8.66 -8.17
CA VAL A 514 -15.43 9.08 -7.23
C VAL A 514 -15.02 8.76 -5.79
N GLY A 515 -14.50 7.55 -5.53
CA GLY A 515 -13.99 7.16 -4.22
C GLY A 515 -12.77 7.97 -3.80
N LYS A 516 -11.81 8.18 -4.71
CA LYS A 516 -10.62 9.00 -4.47
C LYS A 516 -10.94 10.42 -4.03
N VAL A 517 -11.94 11.06 -4.65
CA VAL A 517 -12.37 12.42 -4.32
C VAL A 517 -13.22 12.47 -3.05
N LEU A 518 -14.25 11.62 -2.95
CA LEU A 518 -15.14 11.58 -1.78
C LEU A 518 -14.47 11.00 -0.52
N GLY A 519 -13.30 10.37 -0.64
CA GLY A 519 -12.50 9.90 0.50
C GLY A 519 -12.12 11.01 1.50
N ALA A 520 -12.09 12.27 1.09
CA ALA A 520 -11.89 13.42 1.98
C ALA A 520 -13.16 13.88 2.72
N ALA A 521 -14.35 13.41 2.34
CA ALA A 521 -15.61 13.92 2.87
C ALA A 521 -15.88 13.44 4.31
N ARG A 522 -16.59 14.25 5.09
CA ARG A 522 -16.99 13.95 6.48
C ARG A 522 -17.48 12.50 6.65
N GLY A 523 -16.90 11.81 7.63
CA GLY A 523 -17.38 10.50 8.09
C GLY A 523 -17.09 9.32 7.17
N VAL A 524 -16.48 9.54 6.00
CA VAL A 524 -16.01 8.50 5.07
C VAL A 524 -14.77 7.80 5.65
N LYS A 525 -14.64 6.50 5.37
CA LYS A 525 -13.49 5.67 5.75
C LYS A 525 -12.97 4.86 4.56
N GLN A 526 -11.77 4.31 4.71
CA GLN A 526 -11.12 3.42 3.74
C GLN A 526 -10.64 2.16 4.46
N ILE A 527 -10.97 0.99 3.91
CA ILE A 527 -10.60 -0.32 4.46
C ILE A 527 -10.54 -1.37 3.34
N ALA A 528 -9.53 -2.24 3.37
CA ALA A 528 -9.31 -3.32 2.38
C ALA A 528 -9.51 -2.91 0.90
N GLY A 529 -9.13 -1.69 0.52
CA GLY A 529 -9.24 -1.16 -0.84
C GLY A 529 -10.60 -0.58 -1.26
N TRP A 530 -11.57 -0.51 -0.35
CA TRP A 530 -12.88 0.16 -0.53
C TRP A 530 -13.00 1.43 0.30
N ILE A 531 -13.84 2.34 -0.18
CA ILE A 531 -14.09 3.67 0.38
C ILE A 531 -15.59 3.86 0.59
N GLY A 532 -15.98 4.28 1.80
CA GLY A 532 -17.37 4.59 2.15
C GLY A 532 -17.59 4.72 3.67
N PRO A 533 -18.84 4.94 4.11
CA PRO A 533 -19.99 5.23 3.28
C PRO A 533 -19.91 6.66 2.71
N CYS A 534 -20.01 6.79 1.39
CA CYS A 534 -20.08 8.09 0.72
C CYS A 534 -21.54 8.52 0.53
N ILE A 535 -21.77 9.81 0.27
CA ILE A 535 -23.10 10.37 0.04
C ILE A 535 -23.88 9.62 -1.05
N TYR A 536 -25.19 9.48 -0.87
CA TYR A 536 -26.08 8.94 -1.90
C TYR A 536 -26.38 9.96 -3.00
N THR A 537 -27.02 9.49 -4.07
CA THR A 537 -27.53 10.34 -5.15
C THR A 537 -28.91 9.86 -5.62
N PRO A 538 -29.85 10.77 -5.90
CA PRO A 538 -31.12 10.42 -6.54
C PRO A 538 -30.98 10.06 -8.02
N ASP A 539 -29.79 10.19 -8.62
CA ASP A 539 -29.52 9.84 -10.03
C ASP A 539 -29.28 8.33 -10.23
N LEU A 540 -29.21 7.56 -9.14
CA LEU A 540 -29.07 6.09 -9.10
C LEU A 540 -30.23 5.46 -8.32
N LYS A 541 -30.54 4.18 -8.59
CA LYS A 541 -31.56 3.43 -7.83
C LYS A 541 -31.09 3.14 -6.39
N ARG A 542 -32.01 2.68 -5.53
CA ARG A 542 -31.73 2.25 -4.14
C ARG A 542 -30.61 1.20 -4.05
N THR A 543 -30.50 0.32 -5.06
CA THR A 543 -29.36 -0.58 -5.23
C THR A 543 -28.97 -0.62 -6.71
N GLU A 544 -27.74 -0.21 -7.04
CA GLU A 544 -27.26 -0.14 -8.43
C GLU A 544 -25.73 -0.14 -8.54
N SER A 545 -25.17 -1.05 -9.35
CA SER A 545 -23.74 -1.11 -9.67
C SER A 545 -23.36 -0.11 -10.77
N VAL A 546 -22.29 0.66 -10.57
CA VAL A 546 -21.85 1.77 -11.42
C VAL A 546 -20.39 1.58 -11.82
N LYS A 547 -20.10 1.64 -13.13
CA LYS A 547 -18.74 1.88 -13.63
C LYS A 547 -18.61 3.33 -14.13
N VAL A 548 -17.55 3.99 -13.72
CA VAL A 548 -17.30 5.41 -13.99
C VAL A 548 -16.34 5.55 -15.18
N ARG A 549 -16.65 6.47 -16.09
CA ARG A 549 -15.74 6.83 -17.18
C ARG A 549 -14.68 7.81 -16.69
N GLN A 550 -13.51 7.29 -16.35
CA GLN A 550 -12.29 8.06 -16.10
C GLN A 550 -11.28 7.89 -17.25
N GLN A 551 -10.58 8.96 -17.60
CA GLN A 551 -9.51 9.01 -18.61
C GLN A 551 -8.14 8.87 -17.93
N GLU A 552 -7.11 8.42 -18.66
CA GLU A 552 -5.72 8.50 -18.18
C GLU A 552 -5.37 9.95 -17.80
N SER A 553 -4.69 10.15 -16.67
CA SER A 553 -4.24 11.48 -16.28
C SER A 553 -3.20 12.01 -17.28
N PRO A 554 -3.23 13.31 -17.62
CA PRO A 554 -2.18 13.96 -18.42
C PRO A 554 -0.92 14.30 -17.59
N ASP A 555 -0.74 13.74 -16.38
CA ASP A 555 0.52 13.86 -15.62
C ASP A 555 1.69 13.18 -16.35
N PRO A 556 2.94 13.64 -16.16
CA PRO A 556 4.11 12.93 -16.70
C PRO A 556 4.26 11.54 -16.06
N ILE A 557 4.83 10.60 -16.81
CA ILE A 557 5.16 9.25 -16.33
C ILE A 557 6.63 9.26 -15.91
N LEU A 558 6.94 8.79 -14.70
CA LEU A 558 8.30 8.73 -14.18
C LEU A 558 9.15 7.76 -15.02
N VAL A 559 10.33 8.20 -15.45
CA VAL A 559 11.35 7.31 -16.04
C VAL A 559 12.43 6.97 -15.01
N GLU A 560 13.29 6.01 -15.33
CA GLU A 560 14.38 5.56 -14.44
C GLU A 560 15.24 6.70 -13.89
N LYS A 561 15.56 7.71 -14.73
CA LYS A 561 16.30 8.91 -14.29
C LYS A 561 15.55 9.71 -13.21
N ASP A 562 14.23 9.84 -13.28
CA ASP A 562 13.44 10.54 -12.24
C ASP A 562 13.49 9.80 -10.90
N VAL A 563 13.43 8.47 -10.95
CA VAL A 563 13.40 7.61 -9.76
C VAL A 563 14.78 7.57 -9.10
N VAL A 564 15.85 7.34 -9.87
CA VAL A 564 17.21 7.19 -9.32
C VAL A 564 17.78 8.51 -8.78
N THR A 565 17.33 9.69 -9.26
CA THR A 565 17.75 10.99 -8.69
C THR A 565 16.76 11.58 -7.68
N MET A 566 15.83 10.79 -7.15
CA MET A 566 14.81 11.27 -6.22
C MET A 566 15.40 11.85 -4.91
N ASP A 567 16.54 11.35 -4.46
CA ASP A 567 17.25 11.85 -3.29
C ASP A 567 17.80 13.26 -3.53
N VAL A 568 18.53 13.47 -4.63
CA VAL A 568 18.99 14.80 -5.06
C VAL A 568 17.83 15.79 -5.21
N ARG A 569 16.70 15.36 -5.80
CA ARG A 569 15.51 16.19 -6.04
C ARG A 569 14.62 16.39 -4.80
N THR A 570 15.03 15.88 -3.63
CA THR A 570 14.29 16.04 -2.36
C THR A 570 15.14 16.50 -1.20
N ASN A 571 16.44 16.74 -1.43
CA ASN A 571 17.36 17.25 -0.43
C ASN A 571 16.85 18.59 0.15
N PRO A 572 16.66 18.70 1.48
CA PRO A 572 16.32 19.96 2.13
C PRO A 572 17.32 21.09 1.88
N LEU A 573 18.60 20.78 1.62
CA LEU A 573 19.68 21.74 1.33
C LEU A 573 19.74 22.21 -0.14
N GLY A 574 18.91 21.66 -1.03
CA GLY A 574 19.06 21.89 -2.47
C GLY A 574 20.24 21.10 -3.09
N PRO A 575 20.94 21.64 -4.10
CA PRO A 575 22.10 21.00 -4.72
C PRO A 575 23.24 20.77 -3.72
N ILE A 576 23.90 19.61 -3.81
CA ILE A 576 25.07 19.29 -2.99
C ILE A 576 26.33 19.67 -3.77
N GLU A 577 27.08 20.66 -3.27
CA GLU A 577 28.45 20.96 -3.72
C GLU A 577 29.43 20.73 -2.55
N GLU A 578 30.64 20.25 -2.85
CA GLU A 578 31.55 19.69 -1.82
C GLU A 578 32.12 20.75 -0.84
N ASP A 579 32.16 22.03 -1.25
CA ASP A 579 32.65 23.17 -0.48
C ASP A 579 31.57 24.27 -0.30
N ALA A 580 30.27 23.92 -0.35
CA ALA A 580 29.18 24.91 -0.20
C ALA A 580 29.04 25.48 1.21
N ASP A 581 29.23 26.79 1.36
CA ASP A 581 28.52 27.59 2.37
C ASP A 581 27.04 27.66 1.99
N TYR A 582 26.13 27.59 2.97
CA TYR A 582 24.67 27.65 2.74
C TYR A 582 24.10 29.00 3.20
N PRO A 583 23.84 29.98 2.30
CA PRO A 583 23.33 31.31 2.68
C PRO A 583 21.98 31.20 3.39
N VAL A 584 21.73 32.03 4.40
CA VAL A 584 20.47 31.97 5.15
C VAL A 584 19.29 32.54 4.35
N ASP A 585 19.53 33.51 3.47
CA ASP A 585 18.50 34.12 2.60
C ASP A 585 18.05 33.21 1.43
N ASP A 586 18.78 32.13 1.13
CA ASP A 586 18.41 31.12 0.12
C ASP A 586 17.21 30.24 0.58
N TYR A 587 16.75 30.43 1.81
CA TYR A 587 15.77 29.60 2.50
C TYR A 587 14.65 30.43 3.13
N GLU A 588 13.41 30.01 2.89
CA GLU A 588 12.23 30.55 3.59
C GLU A 588 11.51 29.46 4.40
N VAL A 589 10.61 29.84 5.31
CA VAL A 589 9.73 28.90 6.03
C VAL A 589 8.30 29.05 5.51
N PRO A 590 7.90 28.32 4.47
CA PRO A 590 6.56 28.40 3.92
C PRO A 590 5.55 27.86 4.94
N MET A 591 4.48 28.63 5.15
CA MET A 591 3.43 28.37 6.13
C MET A 591 2.08 28.68 5.49
N PRO A 592 1.07 27.79 5.60
CA PRO A 592 -0.26 28.08 5.10
C PRO A 592 -0.94 29.14 5.99
N ASP A 593 -1.81 29.96 5.39
CA ASP A 593 -2.67 30.85 6.17
C ASP A 593 -3.66 30.02 7.01
N THR A 594 -3.75 30.34 8.30
CA THR A 594 -4.61 29.66 9.29
C THR A 594 -5.50 30.63 10.07
N GLU A 595 -5.50 31.91 9.72
CA GLU A 595 -6.30 32.95 10.38
C GLU A 595 -7.62 33.18 9.63
N ASP A 596 -7.55 33.45 8.32
CA ASP A 596 -8.72 33.67 7.46
C ASP A 596 -9.04 32.40 6.63
N VAL A 597 -9.60 31.38 7.30
CA VAL A 597 -10.01 30.09 6.69
C VAL A 597 -11.52 30.06 6.40
N THR A 598 -11.89 29.60 5.22
CA THR A 598 -13.28 29.60 4.72
C THR A 598 -14.03 28.31 5.07
N ASP A 599 -15.23 28.42 5.63
CA ASP A 599 -16.14 27.28 5.89
C ASP A 599 -17.40 27.31 4.98
N LEU A 600 -17.36 28.13 3.92
CA LEU A 600 -18.52 28.45 3.07
C LEU A 600 -18.72 27.49 1.89
N ILE A 601 -17.68 26.78 1.44
CA ILE A 601 -17.79 25.85 0.31
C ILE A 601 -18.57 24.61 0.77
N ARG A 602 -19.58 24.20 0.00
CA ARG A 602 -20.42 23.04 0.32
C ARG A 602 -20.72 22.16 -0.89
N MET A 603 -20.62 20.85 -0.72
CA MET A 603 -21.07 19.88 -1.71
C MET A 603 -22.61 19.85 -1.78
N GLU A 604 -23.19 20.29 -2.88
CA GLU A 604 -24.63 20.31 -3.11
C GLU A 604 -25.16 18.95 -3.60
N LYS A 605 -24.48 18.36 -4.59
CA LYS A 605 -24.94 17.11 -5.25
C LYS A 605 -23.83 16.37 -6.01
N LEU A 606 -23.70 15.08 -5.70
CA LEU A 606 -23.08 14.06 -6.55
C LEU A 606 -24.04 13.66 -7.68
N ARG A 607 -23.60 13.79 -8.94
CA ARG A 607 -24.37 13.52 -10.16
C ARG A 607 -23.77 12.40 -10.99
N PHE A 608 -24.61 11.57 -11.59
CA PHE A 608 -24.23 10.55 -12.58
C PHE A 608 -25.06 10.68 -13.86
N VAL A 609 -24.39 10.58 -15.01
CA VAL A 609 -25.04 10.69 -16.34
C VAL A 609 -24.67 9.49 -17.20
N PRO A 610 -25.63 8.65 -17.64
CA PRO A 610 -25.36 7.54 -18.54
C PRO A 610 -24.71 7.98 -19.86
N VAL A 611 -23.62 7.32 -20.25
CA VAL A 611 -22.91 7.59 -21.50
C VAL A 611 -23.75 7.07 -22.68
N LYS A 612 -24.24 8.00 -23.51
CA LYS A 612 -25.21 7.75 -24.60
C LYS A 612 -24.72 6.82 -25.72
N ASN A 613 -23.41 6.61 -25.85
CA ASN A 613 -22.79 5.88 -26.97
C ASN A 613 -22.39 4.44 -26.59
N GLN A 614 -23.32 3.65 -26.03
CA GLN A 614 -23.14 2.19 -25.95
C GLN A 614 -23.55 1.61 -27.31
N SER A 615 -22.59 1.09 -28.07
CA SER A 615 -22.83 0.56 -29.41
C SER A 615 -23.62 -0.75 -29.36
N GLU A 616 -24.55 -0.94 -30.31
CA GLU A 616 -25.44 -2.11 -30.37
C GLU A 616 -24.74 -3.45 -30.69
N GLY A 617 -23.41 -3.54 -30.59
CA GLY A 617 -22.63 -4.72 -30.92
C GLY A 617 -22.56 -5.77 -29.81
N THR A 618 -22.82 -5.42 -28.55
CA THR A 618 -22.64 -6.32 -27.39
C THR A 618 -23.82 -7.29 -27.17
N ARG A 619 -24.47 -7.79 -28.24
CA ARG A 619 -25.74 -8.55 -28.21
C ARG A 619 -25.66 -9.97 -27.61
N HIS A 620 -24.57 -10.30 -26.93
CA HIS A 620 -24.40 -11.54 -26.16
C HIS A 620 -24.09 -11.31 -24.66
N ALA A 621 -24.15 -10.07 -24.16
CA ALA A 621 -24.04 -9.76 -22.73
C ALA A 621 -25.43 -9.51 -22.12
N THR A 622 -25.86 -10.38 -21.20
CA THR A 622 -27.18 -10.31 -20.53
C THR A 622 -27.17 -9.37 -19.31
N GLY A 623 -27.03 -8.06 -19.58
CA GLY A 623 -27.29 -6.99 -18.61
C GLY A 623 -26.20 -5.91 -18.51
N PRO A 624 -26.46 -4.86 -17.69
CA PRO A 624 -25.50 -3.79 -17.38
C PRO A 624 -24.29 -4.37 -16.58
N PRO A 625 -23.13 -3.66 -16.46
CA PRO A 625 -23.08 -2.28 -15.98
C PRO A 625 -23.25 -1.21 -17.06
N VAL A 626 -23.97 -0.14 -16.74
CA VAL A 626 -24.02 1.10 -17.52
C VAL A 626 -22.75 1.90 -17.24
N VAL A 627 -22.14 2.51 -18.28
CA VAL A 627 -21.07 3.51 -18.08
C VAL A 627 -21.71 4.85 -17.72
N PHE A 628 -21.23 5.49 -16.66
CA PHE A 628 -21.64 6.85 -16.29
C PHE A 628 -20.46 7.83 -16.32
N ASP A 629 -20.74 9.08 -16.71
CA ASP A 629 -19.91 10.23 -16.31
C ASP A 629 -20.30 10.65 -14.89
N ALA A 630 -19.33 10.97 -14.05
CA ALA A 630 -19.55 11.47 -12.69
C ALA A 630 -19.20 12.95 -12.56
N ALA A 631 -19.95 13.70 -11.75
CA ALA A 631 -19.64 15.08 -11.40
C ALA A 631 -20.11 15.41 -9.97
N ILE A 632 -19.40 16.29 -9.28
CA ILE A 632 -19.80 16.87 -8.00
C ILE A 632 -20.11 18.35 -8.22
N SER A 633 -21.13 18.87 -7.54
CA SER A 633 -21.59 20.25 -7.64
C SER A 633 -21.33 20.93 -6.30
N PHE A 634 -20.68 22.07 -6.30
CA PHE A 634 -20.30 22.79 -5.08
C PHE A 634 -20.85 24.20 -5.08
N ALA A 635 -21.47 24.62 -3.99
CA ALA A 635 -21.73 26.02 -3.72
C ALA A 635 -20.41 26.69 -3.29
N CYS A 636 -19.94 27.68 -4.04
CA CYS A 636 -18.75 28.48 -3.75
C CYS A 636 -18.94 29.91 -4.29
N GLY A 637 -18.58 30.94 -3.52
CA GLY A 637 -18.76 32.35 -3.90
C GLY A 637 -20.22 32.79 -4.09
N GLY A 638 -21.20 31.97 -3.71
CA GLY A 638 -22.62 32.17 -3.99
C GLY A 638 -23.13 31.54 -5.30
N GLU A 639 -22.25 30.89 -6.07
CA GLU A 639 -22.58 30.18 -7.32
C GLU A 639 -22.39 28.66 -7.22
N SER A 640 -23.02 27.89 -8.11
CA SER A 640 -22.94 26.42 -8.16
C SER A 640 -21.95 25.97 -9.25
N TRP A 641 -20.84 25.35 -8.82
CA TRP A 641 -19.72 24.95 -9.67
C TRP A 641 -19.69 23.44 -9.93
N PRO A 642 -19.96 22.98 -11.18
CA PRO A 642 -20.02 21.56 -11.52
C PRO A 642 -18.65 20.99 -11.92
N MET A 643 -17.94 20.41 -10.95
CA MET A 643 -16.68 19.70 -11.16
C MET A 643 -16.94 18.29 -11.72
N LYS A 644 -16.55 18.05 -12.98
CA LYS A 644 -16.64 16.75 -13.65
C LYS A 644 -15.43 15.91 -13.26
N LEU A 645 -15.65 14.69 -12.79
CA LEU A 645 -14.55 13.79 -12.39
C LEU A 645 -14.05 13.03 -13.64
N ARG A 646 -13.20 13.69 -14.43
CA ARG A 646 -12.82 13.24 -15.79
C ARG A 646 -11.63 12.30 -15.82
N TYR A 647 -10.66 12.50 -14.94
CA TYR A 647 -9.31 11.91 -15.02
C TYR A 647 -9.01 11.02 -13.82
N ASP A 648 -8.30 9.91 -14.06
CA ASP A 648 -7.80 8.97 -13.05
C ASP A 648 -6.51 9.50 -12.38
N VAL A 649 -6.63 10.68 -11.79
CA VAL A 649 -5.59 11.31 -10.97
C VAL A 649 -5.36 10.52 -9.68
N ASN A 650 -4.23 10.74 -9.04
CA ASN A 650 -3.84 10.03 -7.82
C ASN A 650 -3.55 11.06 -6.72
N PHE A 651 -4.17 10.87 -5.56
CA PHE A 651 -3.91 11.65 -4.36
C PHE A 651 -2.90 10.86 -3.55
N ILE A 652 -1.70 11.39 -3.39
CA ILE A 652 -0.58 10.74 -2.72
C ILE A 652 -0.55 11.26 -1.29
N ASN A 653 -0.68 10.40 -0.29
CA ASN A 653 -0.61 10.82 1.11
C ASN A 653 0.83 11.27 1.41
N ALA A 654 1.03 12.48 1.92
CA ALA A 654 2.37 12.95 2.27
C ALA A 654 2.98 12.15 3.43
N PHE A 655 4.31 12.09 3.51
CA PHE A 655 5.01 11.51 4.66
C PHE A 655 5.07 12.49 5.84
N PRO A 656 4.84 12.01 7.09
CA PRO A 656 5.01 12.85 8.28
C PRO A 656 6.45 13.32 8.48
N CYS A 657 6.61 14.60 8.80
CA CYS A 657 7.88 15.21 9.19
C CYS A 657 7.91 15.43 10.71
N HIS A 658 9.10 15.46 11.32
CA HIS A 658 9.28 15.77 12.74
C HIS A 658 9.98 17.12 12.90
N GLN A 659 9.67 17.86 13.98
CA GLN A 659 10.30 19.17 14.30
C GLN A 659 10.10 20.25 13.21
N GLY A 660 9.12 20.06 12.31
CA GLY A 660 8.68 21.08 11.36
C GLY A 660 7.94 22.25 12.03
N PRO A 661 7.67 23.37 11.34
CA PRO A 661 7.87 23.58 9.90
C PRO A 661 9.34 23.56 9.53
N HIS A 662 9.65 23.06 8.33
CA HIS A 662 11.00 23.08 7.77
C HIS A 662 11.16 24.28 6.84
N VAL A 663 12.41 24.68 6.61
CA VAL A 663 12.69 25.60 5.51
C VAL A 663 12.51 24.93 4.15
N LEU A 664 12.37 25.76 3.13
CA LEU A 664 12.37 25.41 1.72
C LEU A 664 13.43 26.26 1.00
N PHE A 665 14.31 25.60 0.25
CA PHE A 665 15.31 26.24 -0.62
C PHE A 665 14.64 26.88 -1.85
N TYR A 666 15.13 28.03 -2.31
CA TYR A 666 14.41 28.89 -3.27
C TYR A 666 14.07 28.23 -4.63
N ASP A 667 14.88 27.27 -5.11
CA ASP A 667 14.62 26.58 -6.40
C ASP A 667 13.35 25.69 -6.38
N TYR A 668 12.82 25.33 -5.20
CA TYR A 668 11.55 24.61 -5.06
C TYR A 668 10.33 25.54 -5.25
N ALA A 669 10.27 26.20 -6.41
CA ALA A 669 9.27 27.20 -6.74
C ALA A 669 7.82 26.72 -6.55
N TYR A 670 7.01 27.51 -5.84
CA TYR A 670 5.61 27.20 -5.60
C TYR A 670 4.73 28.44 -5.74
N LYS A 671 3.41 28.21 -5.82
CA LYS A 671 2.38 29.23 -5.66
C LYS A 671 1.37 28.76 -4.61
N ALA A 672 1.26 29.48 -3.50
CA ALA A 672 0.16 29.29 -2.56
C ALA A 672 -1.15 29.88 -3.11
N ILE A 673 -2.30 29.29 -2.75
CA ILE A 673 -3.63 29.81 -3.04
C ILE A 673 -4.65 29.29 -2.02
N LYS A 674 -5.53 30.17 -1.53
CA LYS A 674 -6.67 29.75 -0.70
C LYS A 674 -7.73 29.03 -1.55
N ILE A 675 -8.45 28.12 -0.93
CA ILE A 675 -9.47 27.30 -1.61
C ILE A 675 -10.59 28.13 -2.29
N ASP A 676 -10.88 29.34 -1.79
CA ASP A 676 -11.84 30.30 -2.35
C ASP A 676 -11.21 31.51 -3.08
N ASP A 677 -9.88 31.70 -3.04
CA ASP A 677 -9.17 32.79 -3.73
C ASP A 677 -8.93 32.48 -5.24
N GLY A 678 -10.01 32.13 -5.94
CA GLY A 678 -10.00 31.99 -7.41
C GLY A 678 -9.44 30.67 -7.95
N LEU A 679 -9.34 29.59 -7.17
CA LEU A 679 -8.94 28.25 -7.66
C LEU A 679 -9.75 27.79 -8.90
N VAL A 680 -11.05 28.12 -8.94
CA VAL A 680 -11.97 27.84 -10.05
C VAL A 680 -11.50 28.45 -11.38
N ASP A 681 -10.80 29.57 -11.34
CA ASP A 681 -10.34 30.27 -12.54
C ASP A 681 -9.03 29.75 -13.10
N ILE A 682 -8.26 29.00 -12.29
CA ILE A 682 -7.07 28.29 -12.76
C ILE A 682 -7.51 27.12 -13.64
N LYS A 683 -7.41 27.31 -14.96
CA LYS A 683 -7.77 26.30 -15.97
C LYS A 683 -6.58 25.61 -16.61
N ASP A 684 -5.45 26.33 -16.72
CA ASP A 684 -4.28 25.97 -17.52
C ASP A 684 -3.03 25.67 -16.66
N TRP A 685 -3.21 25.22 -15.41
CA TRP A 685 -2.10 25.02 -14.45
C TRP A 685 -0.98 24.11 -14.99
N GLY A 686 -1.32 23.08 -15.76
CA GLY A 686 -0.30 22.20 -16.37
C GLY A 686 0.75 22.98 -17.17
N TYR A 687 0.33 23.94 -18.00
CA TYR A 687 1.28 24.77 -18.76
C TYR A 687 2.08 25.71 -17.85
N GLN A 688 1.46 26.23 -16.78
CA GLN A 688 2.12 27.09 -15.79
C GLN A 688 3.18 26.33 -14.96
N SER A 689 2.97 25.02 -14.74
CA SER A 689 3.93 24.12 -14.09
C SER A 689 4.95 23.48 -15.05
N GLY A 690 5.08 23.97 -16.29
CA GLY A 690 6.07 23.46 -17.26
C GLY A 690 5.70 22.16 -17.99
N ARG A 691 4.47 21.66 -17.84
CA ARG A 691 4.04 20.39 -18.46
C ARG A 691 3.92 20.53 -19.99
N THR A 692 4.57 19.64 -20.73
CA THR A 692 4.49 19.67 -22.20
C THR A 692 3.15 19.10 -22.71
N PRO A 693 2.53 19.70 -23.75
CA PRO A 693 1.29 19.17 -24.31
C PRO A 693 1.53 17.89 -25.12
N ARG A 694 1.02 16.75 -24.62
CA ARG A 694 1.11 15.44 -25.29
C ARG A 694 0.54 15.51 -26.72
N PRO A 695 1.31 15.17 -27.78
CA PRO A 695 0.90 15.42 -29.16
C PRO A 695 -0.34 14.62 -29.58
N THR A 696 -1.41 15.31 -29.96
CA THR A 696 -2.74 14.74 -30.22
C THR A 696 -2.86 14.04 -31.58
N SER A 697 -2.09 12.96 -31.78
CA SER A 697 -2.04 12.19 -33.03
C SER A 697 -3.25 11.24 -33.22
N SER A 698 -4.35 11.80 -33.70
CA SER A 698 -5.63 11.09 -33.90
C SER A 698 -5.65 10.01 -35.01
N LYS A 699 -4.52 9.69 -35.66
CA LYS A 699 -4.47 8.88 -36.90
C LYS A 699 -3.64 7.59 -36.90
N SER A 700 -2.91 7.25 -35.84
CA SER A 700 -2.06 6.05 -35.78
C SER A 700 -2.66 4.89 -34.94
N SER A 701 -2.28 3.65 -35.29
CA SER A 701 -2.74 2.40 -34.65
C SER A 701 -2.13 2.19 -33.25
N PRO A 702 -2.83 1.53 -32.30
CA PRO A 702 -2.42 1.46 -30.89
C PRO A 702 -0.99 0.96 -30.63
N GLY A 703 -0.57 -0.14 -31.28
CA GLY A 703 0.78 -0.69 -31.07
C GLY A 703 1.92 0.23 -31.53
N LYS A 704 1.74 0.93 -32.65
CA LYS A 704 2.72 1.93 -33.13
C LYS A 704 2.67 3.24 -32.34
N LYS A 705 1.50 3.59 -31.77
CA LYS A 705 1.39 4.70 -30.81
C LYS A 705 2.21 4.45 -29.55
N ALA A 706 2.09 3.28 -28.93
CA ALA A 706 2.75 2.97 -27.66
C ALA A 706 4.29 3.07 -27.76
N LEU A 707 4.88 2.53 -28.84
CA LEU A 707 6.32 2.60 -29.07
C LEU A 707 6.80 4.04 -29.36
N ALA A 708 6.18 4.73 -30.31
CA ALA A 708 6.55 6.12 -30.62
C ALA A 708 6.33 7.08 -29.44
N LEU A 709 5.34 6.82 -28.58
CA LEU A 709 5.16 7.58 -27.34
C LEU A 709 6.22 7.27 -26.29
N ARG A 710 6.76 6.03 -26.19
CA ARG A 710 7.93 5.76 -25.35
C ARG A 710 9.15 6.54 -25.84
N ASP A 711 9.44 6.48 -27.14
CA ASP A 711 10.58 7.19 -27.73
C ASP A 711 10.49 8.72 -27.56
N GLU A 712 9.28 9.31 -27.54
CA GLU A 712 9.10 10.75 -27.27
C GLU A 712 9.05 11.07 -25.76
N LEU A 713 8.42 10.24 -24.92
CA LEU A 713 8.43 10.39 -23.45
C LEU A 713 9.81 10.16 -22.83
N GLN A 714 10.75 9.54 -23.55
CA GLN A 714 12.15 9.41 -23.13
C GLN A 714 13.03 10.61 -23.53
N LYS A 715 12.49 11.64 -24.23
CA LYS A 715 13.23 12.87 -24.56
C LYS A 715 13.28 13.88 -23.42
N HIS A 716 12.21 13.92 -22.61
CA HIS A 716 12.09 14.80 -21.45
C HIS A 716 11.61 13.99 -20.25
N THR A 717 12.31 14.13 -19.14
CA THR A 717 11.96 13.45 -17.88
C THR A 717 10.68 14.01 -17.26
N ALA A 718 10.19 13.38 -16.19
CA ALA A 718 9.03 13.88 -15.47
C ALA A 718 9.37 15.14 -14.65
N HIS A 719 10.57 15.25 -14.07
CA HIS A 719 10.98 16.44 -13.30
C HIS A 719 11.17 17.69 -14.19
N GLU A 720 11.65 17.53 -15.43
CA GLU A 720 11.70 18.61 -16.43
C GLU A 720 10.31 19.21 -16.75
N GLN A 721 9.22 18.55 -16.35
CA GLN A 721 7.83 18.92 -16.63
C GLN A 721 7.04 19.35 -15.38
N VAL A 722 7.74 19.55 -14.26
CA VAL A 722 7.22 20.14 -13.01
C VAL A 722 8.19 21.21 -12.54
N THR A 723 8.02 22.43 -13.05
CA THR A 723 8.86 23.59 -12.69
C THR A 723 8.31 24.42 -11.53
N ASN A 724 7.02 24.27 -11.21
CA ASN A 724 6.33 25.04 -10.17
C ASN A 724 5.18 24.21 -9.56
N VAL A 725 4.97 24.29 -8.25
CA VAL A 725 3.95 23.54 -7.49
C VAL A 725 2.83 24.46 -6.98
N LEU A 726 1.56 24.13 -7.29
CA LEU A 726 0.40 24.83 -6.70
C LEU A 726 0.11 24.25 -5.32
N ALA A 727 0.29 25.04 -4.26
CA ALA A 727 -0.11 24.69 -2.90
C ALA A 727 -1.51 25.23 -2.61
N ILE A 728 -2.51 24.35 -2.65
CA ILE A 728 -3.91 24.66 -2.38
C ILE A 728 -4.17 24.53 -0.87
N GLU A 729 -4.56 25.63 -0.23
CA GLU A 729 -4.88 25.68 1.20
C GLU A 729 -6.34 25.27 1.43
N ALA A 730 -6.58 23.96 1.45
CA ALA A 730 -7.88 23.33 1.69
C ALA A 730 -8.11 23.04 3.19
N LEU A 731 -7.87 24.04 4.04
CA LEU A 731 -8.05 23.95 5.49
C LEU A 731 -9.52 24.10 5.89
N GLY A 732 -9.86 23.89 7.17
CA GLY A 732 -11.24 24.02 7.66
C GLY A 732 -12.07 22.76 7.42
N VAL A 733 -13.32 22.93 6.98
CA VAL A 733 -14.25 21.79 6.74
C VAL A 733 -13.82 20.84 5.62
N SER A 734 -14.18 19.57 5.80
CA SER A 734 -13.90 18.47 4.86
C SER A 734 -14.27 18.75 3.39
N ASP A 735 -15.35 19.50 3.14
CA ASP A 735 -15.80 19.86 1.78
C ASP A 735 -14.75 20.68 0.99
N ASN A 736 -13.85 21.41 1.65
CA ASN A 736 -12.76 22.16 0.99
C ASN A 736 -11.74 21.21 0.35
N GLU A 737 -11.36 20.13 1.04
CA GLU A 737 -10.45 19.13 0.48
C GLU A 737 -11.14 18.30 -0.62
N VAL A 738 -12.43 17.97 -0.45
CA VAL A 738 -13.24 17.33 -1.50
C VAL A 738 -13.32 18.21 -2.76
N PHE A 739 -13.41 19.54 -2.60
CA PHE A 739 -13.39 20.51 -3.70
C PHE A 739 -12.02 20.57 -4.40
N ALA A 740 -10.93 20.65 -3.65
CA ALA A 740 -9.56 20.60 -4.21
C ALA A 740 -9.31 19.30 -5.00
N ARG A 741 -9.66 18.14 -4.41
CA ARG A 741 -9.60 16.84 -5.09
C ARG A 741 -10.50 16.78 -6.33
N ALA A 742 -11.69 17.39 -6.30
CA ALA A 742 -12.60 17.44 -7.46
C ALA A 742 -12.06 18.34 -8.59
N TRP A 743 -11.42 19.46 -8.28
CA TRP A 743 -10.73 20.32 -9.25
C TRP A 743 -9.56 19.57 -9.92
N CYS A 744 -8.71 18.90 -9.13
CA CYS A 744 -7.65 18.02 -9.62
C CYS A 744 -8.19 16.95 -10.60
N ALA A 745 -9.29 16.29 -10.25
CA ALA A 745 -9.96 15.28 -11.08
C ALA A 745 -10.63 15.84 -12.36
N HIS A 746 -10.94 17.14 -12.39
CA HIS A 746 -11.52 17.83 -13.55
C HIS A 746 -10.46 18.29 -14.54
N HIS A 747 -9.31 18.75 -14.06
CA HIS A 747 -8.21 19.29 -14.88
C HIS A 747 -7.12 18.27 -15.24
N GLY A 748 -6.97 17.18 -14.47
CA GLY A 748 -5.99 16.13 -14.74
C GLY A 748 -4.65 16.35 -14.02
N HIS A 749 -4.73 16.68 -12.73
CA HIS A 749 -3.58 16.82 -11.85
C HIS A 749 -3.64 15.78 -10.72
N SER A 750 -2.67 14.86 -10.66
CA SER A 750 -2.34 14.16 -9.43
C SER A 750 -1.72 15.15 -8.42
N ALA A 751 -1.88 14.88 -7.13
CA ALA A 751 -1.48 15.82 -6.08
C ALA A 751 -0.97 15.11 -4.82
N ILE A 752 -0.04 15.72 -4.12
CA ILE A 752 0.29 15.37 -2.73
C ILE A 752 -0.86 15.88 -1.83
N VAL A 753 -1.32 15.07 -0.89
CA VAL A 753 -2.28 15.46 0.16
C VAL A 753 -1.55 15.42 1.50
N ALA A 754 -1.28 16.60 2.05
CA ALA A 754 -0.54 16.77 3.29
C ALA A 754 -1.47 17.26 4.39
N ASN A 755 -1.66 16.43 5.43
CA ASN A 755 -2.28 16.92 6.65
C ASN A 755 -1.27 17.83 7.36
N ILE A 756 -1.58 19.11 7.49
CA ILE A 756 -0.65 20.12 8.02
C ILE A 756 -0.24 19.85 9.49
N LYS A 757 -0.94 18.95 10.19
CA LYS A 757 -0.64 18.50 11.56
C LYS A 757 0.44 17.41 11.62
N GLU A 758 0.67 16.69 10.52
CA GLU A 758 1.70 15.64 10.37
C GLU A 758 2.84 16.05 9.42
N THR A 759 2.55 16.82 8.37
CA THR A 759 3.52 17.22 7.33
C THR A 759 3.49 18.73 7.11
N CYS A 760 4.65 19.40 7.22
CA CYS A 760 4.74 20.82 6.92
C CYS A 760 4.76 21.12 5.42
N MET A 761 4.40 22.35 5.05
CA MET A 761 4.28 22.81 3.66
C MET A 761 5.57 22.62 2.85
N ALA A 762 6.74 22.94 3.42
CA ALA A 762 8.04 22.71 2.78
C ALA A 762 8.30 21.23 2.44
N CYS A 763 7.97 20.30 3.35
CA CYS A 763 8.11 18.86 3.07
C CYS A 763 7.10 18.40 2.01
N ALA A 764 5.85 18.89 2.04
CA ALA A 764 4.84 18.56 1.05
C ALA A 764 5.20 19.05 -0.37
N ILE A 765 5.82 20.24 -0.48
CA ILE A 765 6.32 20.78 -1.76
C ILE A 765 7.50 19.92 -2.27
N ARG A 766 8.49 19.60 -1.43
CA ARG A 766 9.60 18.70 -1.83
C ARG A 766 9.11 17.31 -2.23
N GLU A 767 8.10 16.76 -1.55
CA GLU A 767 7.48 15.48 -1.92
C GLU A 767 6.72 15.56 -3.26
N ALA A 768 6.14 16.71 -3.61
CA ALA A 768 5.52 16.95 -4.90
C ALA A 768 6.57 16.94 -6.04
N TYR A 769 7.72 17.59 -5.81
CA TYR A 769 8.88 17.48 -6.70
C TYR A 769 9.38 16.03 -6.77
N ALA A 770 9.50 15.29 -5.66
CA ALA A 770 9.88 13.88 -5.62
C ALA A 770 9.05 13.03 -6.59
N ALA A 771 7.73 13.13 -6.44
CA ALA A 771 6.72 12.40 -7.19
C ALA A 771 6.50 12.91 -8.62
N CYS A 772 7.12 14.04 -8.99
CA CYS A 772 6.88 14.78 -10.23
C CYS A 772 5.38 15.10 -10.45
N VAL A 773 4.73 15.63 -9.40
CA VAL A 773 3.36 16.17 -9.45
C VAL A 773 3.36 17.66 -9.15
N SER A 774 2.58 18.45 -9.89
CA SER A 774 2.61 19.91 -9.80
C SER A 774 1.57 20.53 -8.85
N VAL A 775 0.96 19.74 -7.96
CA VAL A 775 -0.07 20.20 -7.00
C VAL A 775 0.15 19.57 -5.63
N VAL A 776 0.00 20.39 -4.59
CA VAL A 776 -0.11 20.00 -3.18
C VAL A 776 -1.47 20.48 -2.68
N ILE A 777 -2.17 19.63 -1.93
CA ILE A 777 -3.39 19.97 -1.19
C ILE A 777 -3.01 19.93 0.29
N LEU A 778 -2.98 21.09 0.93
CA LEU A 778 -2.79 21.24 2.36
C LEU A 778 -4.15 21.12 3.04
N THR A 779 -4.29 20.19 3.99
CA THR A 779 -5.56 19.87 4.65
C THR A 779 -5.40 19.78 6.16
N GLU A 780 -6.49 20.00 6.89
CA GLU A 780 -6.61 19.74 8.33
C GLU A 780 -7.08 18.31 8.65
N GLY A 781 -7.58 17.57 7.66
CA GLY A 781 -8.37 16.35 7.84
C GLY A 781 -9.84 16.61 8.24
N GLY A 782 -10.36 17.80 7.93
CA GLY A 782 -11.63 18.32 8.44
C GLY A 782 -11.52 18.92 9.85
N ILE A 783 -12.56 19.63 10.29
CA ILE A 783 -12.60 20.22 11.64
C ILE A 783 -12.93 19.15 12.70
N VAL A 784 -12.49 19.34 13.96
CA VAL A 784 -12.67 18.33 15.03
C VAL A 784 -14.13 17.90 15.20
N LYS A 785 -15.08 18.84 15.07
CA LYS A 785 -16.55 18.65 15.14
C LYS A 785 -17.15 17.83 13.98
N GLU A 786 -16.35 17.52 12.95
CA GLU A 786 -16.76 16.63 11.86
C GLU A 786 -16.54 15.14 12.21
N ASN A 787 -15.78 14.83 13.27
CA ASN A 787 -15.60 13.46 13.73
C ASN A 787 -16.85 12.92 14.43
N ASP A 788 -17.31 11.74 14.00
CA ASP A 788 -18.49 11.06 14.56
C ASP A 788 -18.29 10.58 16.01
N THR A 789 -17.06 10.65 16.54
CA THR A 789 -16.69 10.21 17.90
C THR A 789 -17.35 11.03 19.01
N GLU A 790 -17.67 12.31 18.78
CA GLU A 790 -18.35 13.15 19.78
C GLU A 790 -19.83 12.76 19.99
N VAL A 791 -20.41 11.94 19.11
CA VAL A 791 -21.83 11.51 19.18
C VAL A 791 -22.03 10.36 20.17
N TYR A 792 -21.02 9.51 20.37
CA TYR A 792 -21.09 8.31 21.22
C TYR A 792 -20.29 8.49 22.52
N GLY A 793 -20.80 9.34 23.40
CA GLY A 793 -20.22 9.62 24.71
C GLY A 793 -20.30 8.45 25.70
N TYR A 794 -19.42 7.46 25.54
CA TYR A 794 -19.06 6.54 26.63
C TYR A 794 -18.11 7.23 27.62
N ARG A 795 -18.33 6.97 28.91
CA ARG A 795 -17.54 7.45 30.07
C ARG A 795 -16.90 6.28 30.79
#